data_AF-A0A497NUJ0-F1
#
_entry.id   AF-A0A497NUJ0-F1
#
_cell.length_a   1.000
_cell.length_b   1.000
_cell.length_c   1.000
_cell.angle_alpha   90.00
_cell.angle_beta   90.00
_cell.angle_gamma   90.00
#
_symmetry.space_group_name_H-M   'P 1'
#
loop_
_entity.id
_entity.type
_entity.pdbx_description
1 polymer ?
#
loop_
_entity_poly.entity_id
_entity_poly.type
_entity_poly.pdbx_seq_one_letter_code
_entity_poly.pdbx_strand_id
1 'polypeptide(L)'
;MIQNLTKEYQEYFSSLKDSLDKILEISRIARGLMLDPKPYPEIRIAEDLAGLVEGFIGIRGLAKRIRSLSESMSREKVAFKIAEEIAKRKFGQHNEETLATQAIRAALAILTEGVTAAVYSEGISKVLIKSNLDGSRYLAIYFAGPIRSAGGTETALTPVIADFVRRILGLDRYKPTKDEINRFIEELRLYEREVGRFQYHVSDEEIKKALANIPVEITGIPSDNIEVSSYRNLPRIETNCLRGGALRVVNDGIIGRAAKVLAVVEDLGIEGWEWLKEIREISKKKKSGFMEDVPAGRPILSFPSRKGGFRLRYGRSRNTGLAAVAVHPLTMKILEGFLAGGTQLKIETPGKSGIVLSVDSIEPPIVRLNDGSVVRVSYENFDEIKDKVEKILFIGDLLVSFGDFLYNNKDLPPAGYVEEWWAEDLKEALNKKFNGDLREAALRIAIPQNSLKRYINHPFENRPNIKEAIRLSQVLKIPLHPAYTYFWTCISSNDIQRLRDWLLSSKIERLNGEVAKIIGRLDQRIKWILEEICLPHKVLNDKILIDGDDAYSLSFTLGIDYPEKRIDEELSTLENLKKLCGVKIRDKAPTFIGARVGRPEKASRREMDPPVHVLFPVGLNGGSQRDIMKASEKRIIKVDLVKRRCPKCRTVTFMLKCPRCGSETVLEFVCPRCGVELKNNRICPICKVEAVNHEKQLIHLKSMVENACRNVGFRPKKVKGVKGLTNKTRT
;
A
#
# COMPACT_ATOMS: atom_id res chain seq x y z
N MET A 1 24.57 14.81 -7.65
CA MET A 1 23.23 15.14 -7.11
C MET A 1 23.23 16.34 -6.15
N ILE A 2 24.33 16.67 -5.45
CA ILE A 2 24.32 17.73 -4.41
C ILE A 2 24.53 19.16 -4.96
N GLN A 3 25.18 19.31 -6.11
CA GLN A 3 25.58 20.63 -6.64
C GLN A 3 24.41 21.55 -7.05
N ASN A 4 23.22 21.00 -7.32
CA ASN A 4 22.03 21.78 -7.72
C ASN A 4 21.06 22.03 -6.55
N LEU A 5 21.46 21.71 -5.31
CA LEU A 5 20.64 21.92 -4.13
C LEU A 5 20.94 23.27 -3.46
N THR A 6 19.97 23.80 -2.71
CA THR A 6 20.20 24.98 -1.87
C THR A 6 21.25 24.66 -0.80
N LYS A 7 21.95 25.69 -0.30
CA LYS A 7 23.00 25.55 0.72
C LYS A 7 22.53 24.74 1.94
N GLU A 8 21.31 25.01 2.41
CA GLU A 8 20.70 24.29 3.53
C GLU A 8 20.56 22.78 3.26
N TYR A 9 20.12 22.38 2.08
CA TYR A 9 20.02 20.97 1.70
C TYR A 9 21.41 20.32 1.54
N GLN A 10 22.39 21.05 1.02
CA GLN A 10 23.77 20.56 0.93
C GLN A 10 24.35 20.30 2.33
N GLU A 11 24.15 21.22 3.28
CA GLU A 11 24.55 21.07 4.68
C GLU A 11 23.86 19.87 5.34
N TYR A 12 22.56 19.69 5.11
CA TYR A 12 21.81 18.53 5.60
C TYR A 12 22.37 17.20 5.09
N PHE A 13 22.58 17.06 3.78
CA PHE A 13 23.13 15.83 3.21
C PHE A 13 24.59 15.59 3.63
N SER A 14 25.40 16.65 3.77
CA SER A 14 26.76 16.54 4.29
C SER A 14 26.76 16.00 5.72
N SER A 15 25.89 16.54 6.59
CA SER A 15 25.71 16.06 7.98
C SER A 15 25.36 14.57 8.05
N LEU A 16 24.44 14.10 7.19
CA LEU A 16 24.09 12.68 7.10
C LEU A 16 25.26 11.82 6.63
N LYS A 17 25.99 12.30 5.61
CA LYS A 17 27.15 11.59 5.07
C LYS A 17 28.27 11.48 6.11
N ASP A 18 28.60 12.57 6.78
CA ASP A 18 29.64 12.59 7.82
C ASP A 18 29.27 11.65 8.98
N SER A 19 27.99 11.62 9.36
CA SER A 19 27.49 10.70 10.38
C SER A 19 27.58 9.24 9.93
N LEU A 20 27.23 8.95 8.68
CA LEU A 20 27.36 7.62 8.09
C LEU A 20 28.81 7.17 8.01
N ASP A 21 29.72 8.03 7.56
CA ASP A 21 31.15 7.73 7.42
C ASP A 21 31.78 7.43 8.78
N LYS A 22 31.40 8.16 9.84
CA LYS A 22 31.80 7.84 11.22
C LYS A 22 31.34 6.44 11.64
N ILE A 23 30.09 6.08 11.37
CA ILE A 23 29.55 4.74 11.70
C ILE A 23 30.26 3.66 10.89
N LEU A 24 30.53 3.89 9.61
CA LEU A 24 31.25 2.96 8.75
C LEU A 24 32.67 2.73 9.26
N GLU A 25 33.35 3.78 9.72
CA GLU A 25 34.69 3.64 10.26
C GLU A 25 34.73 2.80 11.54
N ILE A 26 33.80 3.05 12.47
CA ILE A 26 33.62 2.20 13.65
C ILE A 26 33.38 0.74 13.24
N SER A 27 32.52 0.52 12.24
CA SER A 27 32.21 -0.82 11.73
C SER A 27 33.43 -1.49 11.08
N ARG A 28 34.26 -0.76 10.32
CA ARG A 28 35.51 -1.27 9.75
C ARG A 28 36.51 -1.69 10.82
N ILE A 29 36.73 -0.84 11.82
CA ILE A 29 37.63 -1.13 12.95
C ILE A 29 37.15 -2.39 13.69
N ALA A 30 35.86 -2.45 14.03
CA ALA A 30 35.28 -3.60 14.72
C ALA A 30 35.37 -4.90 13.89
N ARG A 31 35.02 -4.85 12.60
CA ARG A 31 35.10 -6.01 11.69
C ARG A 31 36.54 -6.46 11.45
N GLY A 32 37.50 -5.52 11.43
CA GLY A 32 38.93 -5.81 11.31
C GLY A 32 39.51 -6.67 12.44
N LEU A 33 38.84 -6.73 13.59
CA LEU A 33 39.20 -7.66 14.68
C LEU A 33 38.98 -9.14 14.30
N MET A 34 38.23 -9.41 13.22
CA MET A 34 37.88 -10.74 12.71
C MET A 34 37.10 -11.61 13.71
N LEU A 35 36.21 -10.96 14.48
CA LEU A 35 35.27 -11.63 15.38
C LEU A 35 33.95 -12.02 14.68
N ASP A 36 33.69 -11.43 13.52
CA ASP A 36 32.51 -11.66 12.67
C ASP A 36 32.87 -12.46 11.41
N PRO A 37 31.88 -13.00 10.65
CA PRO A 37 32.14 -13.83 9.47
C PRO A 37 32.99 -13.21 8.35
N LYS A 38 33.08 -11.87 8.30
CA LYS A 38 33.89 -11.12 7.32
C LYS A 38 34.71 -10.04 8.03
N PRO A 39 35.95 -9.78 7.58
CA PRO A 39 36.83 -8.77 8.17
C PRO A 39 36.49 -7.34 7.74
N TYR A 40 35.36 -7.13 7.07
CA TYR A 40 34.89 -5.85 6.58
C TYR A 40 33.35 -5.77 6.71
N PRO A 41 32.77 -4.56 6.71
CA PRO A 41 31.32 -4.37 6.67
C PRO A 41 30.72 -5.01 5.42
N GLU A 42 29.68 -5.83 5.60
CA GLU A 42 29.03 -6.57 4.50
C GLU A 42 27.94 -5.76 3.79
N ILE A 43 27.46 -4.68 4.42
CA ILE A 43 26.50 -3.74 3.83
C ILE A 43 27.28 -2.73 2.99
N ARG A 44 26.99 -2.69 1.69
CA ARG A 44 27.55 -1.70 0.77
C ARG A 44 26.61 -0.50 0.68
N ILE A 45 27.19 0.69 0.72
CA ILE A 45 26.45 1.94 0.47
C ILE A 45 26.38 2.16 -1.04
N ALA A 46 25.19 2.49 -1.51
CA ALA A 46 24.96 2.94 -2.87
C ALA A 46 24.39 4.36 -2.83
N GLU A 47 24.82 5.20 -3.76
CA GLU A 47 24.42 6.61 -3.81
C GLU A 47 23.04 6.80 -4.47
N ASP A 48 22.66 5.86 -5.35
CA ASP A 48 21.43 5.92 -6.12
C ASP A 48 20.96 4.53 -6.58
N LEU A 49 19.81 4.49 -7.26
CA LEU A 49 19.24 3.29 -7.86
C LEU A 49 20.25 2.57 -8.77
N ALA A 50 20.97 3.33 -9.59
CA ALA A 50 21.91 2.77 -10.55
C ALA A 50 23.04 2.01 -9.84
N GLY A 51 23.61 2.60 -8.78
CA GLY A 51 24.62 1.97 -7.92
C GLY A 51 24.08 0.75 -7.16
N LEU A 52 22.82 0.80 -6.70
CA LEU A 52 22.15 -0.36 -6.10
C LEU A 52 22.07 -1.52 -7.09
N VAL A 53 21.53 -1.27 -8.30
CA VAL A 53 21.37 -2.30 -9.34
C VAL A 53 22.73 -2.90 -9.73
N GLU A 54 23.76 -2.08 -9.98
CA GLU A 54 25.11 -2.59 -10.26
C GLU A 54 25.67 -3.41 -9.09
N GLY A 55 25.49 -2.95 -7.85
CA GLY A 55 25.94 -3.63 -6.65
C GLY A 55 25.32 -5.02 -6.47
N PHE A 56 24.04 -5.18 -6.81
CA PHE A 56 23.34 -6.45 -6.70
C PHE A 56 23.55 -7.39 -7.88
N ILE A 57 23.56 -6.86 -9.11
CA ILE A 57 23.69 -7.67 -10.34
C ILE A 57 25.15 -8.04 -10.59
N GLY A 58 26.10 -7.18 -10.19
CA GLY A 58 27.53 -7.43 -10.31
C GLY A 58 28.12 -7.17 -11.70
N ILE A 59 27.41 -6.45 -12.57
CA ILE A 59 27.90 -6.09 -13.92
C ILE A 59 28.59 -4.72 -13.85
N ARG A 60 29.90 -4.72 -14.09
CA ARG A 60 30.71 -3.49 -14.04
C ARG A 60 30.28 -2.50 -15.11
N GLY A 61 30.10 -1.23 -14.72
CA GLY A 61 29.73 -0.14 -15.61
C GLY A 61 28.23 -0.03 -15.88
N LEU A 62 27.42 -0.92 -15.30
CA LEU A 62 25.97 -0.91 -15.45
C LEU A 62 25.35 0.37 -14.88
N ALA A 63 25.81 0.87 -13.72
CA ALA A 63 25.24 2.07 -13.12
C ALA A 63 25.45 3.30 -14.00
N LYS A 64 26.64 3.45 -14.58
CA LYS A 64 26.93 4.56 -15.51
C LYS A 64 25.96 4.57 -16.69
N ARG A 65 25.63 3.40 -17.22
CA ARG A 65 24.69 3.28 -18.34
C ARG A 65 23.25 3.56 -17.92
N ILE A 66 22.80 3.06 -16.77
CA ILE A 66 21.46 3.34 -16.22
C ILE A 66 21.26 4.85 -16.05
N ARG A 67 22.25 5.55 -15.47
CA ARG A 67 22.19 7.02 -15.28
C ARG A 67 22.01 7.75 -16.61
N SER A 68 22.85 7.44 -17.59
CA SER A 68 22.78 8.03 -18.93
C SER A 68 21.43 7.81 -19.62
N LEU A 69 20.81 6.63 -19.47
CA LEU A 69 19.49 6.37 -20.06
C LEU A 69 18.36 7.07 -19.30
N SER A 70 18.49 7.20 -17.97
CA SER A 70 17.47 7.82 -17.11
C SER A 70 17.32 9.33 -17.34
N GLU A 71 18.28 9.98 -17.99
CA GLU A 71 18.20 11.38 -18.39
C GLU A 71 17.20 11.63 -19.53
N SER A 72 16.90 10.60 -20.33
CA SER A 72 16.10 10.74 -21.58
C SER A 72 14.93 9.77 -21.69
N MET A 73 14.81 8.80 -20.78
CA MET A 73 13.83 7.72 -20.86
C MET A 73 13.09 7.54 -19.53
N SER A 74 11.84 7.07 -19.59
CA SER A 74 11.13 6.58 -18.41
C SER A 74 11.81 5.35 -17.82
N ARG A 75 11.58 5.08 -16.54
CA ARG A 75 12.16 3.93 -15.81
C ARG A 75 11.86 2.60 -16.51
N GLU A 76 10.64 2.43 -17.00
CA GLU A 76 10.20 1.25 -17.75
C GLU A 76 11.04 1.12 -19.03
N LYS A 77 11.20 2.19 -19.80
CA LYS A 77 12.03 2.23 -21.01
C LYS A 77 13.51 1.94 -20.71
N VAL A 78 14.06 2.47 -19.61
CA VAL A 78 15.42 2.16 -19.14
C VAL A 78 15.58 0.67 -18.84
N ALA A 79 14.63 0.05 -18.13
CA ALA A 79 14.67 -1.36 -17.78
C ALA A 79 14.75 -2.27 -19.02
N PHE A 80 13.88 -2.03 -20.01
CA PHE A 80 13.90 -2.77 -21.27
C PHE A 80 15.16 -2.52 -22.09
N LYS A 81 15.65 -1.27 -22.13
CA LYS A 81 16.88 -0.94 -22.86
C LYS A 81 18.11 -1.61 -22.25
N ILE A 82 18.20 -1.67 -20.92
CA ILE A 82 19.27 -2.37 -20.22
C ILE A 82 19.20 -3.87 -20.45
N ALA A 83 18.01 -4.48 -20.41
CA ALA A 83 17.83 -5.88 -20.76
C ALA A 83 18.28 -6.16 -22.21
N GLU A 84 17.95 -5.27 -23.14
CA GLU A 84 18.40 -5.35 -24.54
C GLU A 84 19.94 -5.37 -24.64
N GLU A 85 20.60 -4.42 -23.99
CA GLU A 85 22.06 -4.27 -24.07
C GLU A 85 22.81 -5.44 -23.43
N ILE A 86 22.29 -5.98 -22.33
CA ILE A 86 22.82 -7.20 -21.71
C ILE A 86 22.62 -8.39 -22.65
N ALA A 87 21.41 -8.61 -23.18
CA ALA A 87 21.14 -9.72 -24.10
C ALA A 87 21.98 -9.65 -25.39
N LYS A 88 22.28 -8.43 -25.88
CA LYS A 88 23.19 -8.16 -27.01
C LYS A 88 24.68 -8.22 -26.66
N ARG A 89 25.04 -8.71 -25.46
CA ARG A 89 26.42 -8.94 -25.00
C ARG A 89 27.28 -7.66 -24.89
N LYS A 90 26.67 -6.48 -24.68
CA LYS A 90 27.44 -5.23 -24.52
C LYS A 90 28.26 -5.16 -23.24
N PHE A 91 27.91 -5.97 -22.23
CA PHE A 91 28.56 -5.97 -20.91
C PHE A 91 29.45 -7.20 -20.66
N GLY A 92 29.74 -7.99 -21.69
CA GLY A 92 30.58 -9.18 -21.59
C GLY A 92 30.02 -10.36 -22.38
N GLN A 93 30.88 -11.35 -22.63
CA GLN A 93 30.49 -12.60 -23.27
C GLN A 93 30.15 -13.65 -22.20
N HIS A 94 28.90 -14.10 -22.22
CA HIS A 94 28.40 -15.20 -21.38
C HIS A 94 27.51 -16.12 -22.23
N ASN A 95 27.19 -17.29 -21.70
CA ASN A 95 26.22 -18.19 -22.34
C ASN A 95 24.80 -17.57 -22.32
N GLU A 96 23.93 -18.07 -23.19
CA GLU A 96 22.57 -17.51 -23.39
C GLU A 96 21.74 -17.49 -22.10
N GLU A 97 21.82 -18.55 -21.27
CA GLU A 97 21.09 -18.62 -19.99
C GLU A 97 21.58 -17.58 -18.96
N THR A 98 22.89 -17.33 -18.91
CA THR A 98 23.49 -16.34 -18.02
C THR A 98 23.10 -14.93 -18.47
N LEU A 99 23.16 -14.65 -19.78
CA LEU A 99 22.73 -13.38 -20.35
C LEU A 99 21.24 -13.12 -20.07
N ALA A 100 20.39 -14.13 -20.30
CA ALA A 100 18.96 -14.03 -20.02
C ALA A 100 18.70 -13.77 -18.53
N THR A 101 19.36 -14.52 -17.64
CA THR A 101 19.26 -14.33 -16.19
C THR A 101 19.66 -12.92 -15.77
N GLN A 102 20.80 -12.43 -16.25
CA GLN A 102 21.30 -11.10 -15.93
C GLN A 102 20.38 -10.00 -16.46
N ALA A 103 19.93 -10.11 -17.71
CA ALA A 103 19.03 -9.14 -18.34
C ALA A 103 17.70 -9.01 -17.58
N ILE A 104 17.05 -10.15 -17.28
CA ILE A 104 15.77 -10.16 -16.58
C ILE A 104 15.93 -9.62 -15.15
N ARG A 105 16.97 -10.05 -14.42
CA ARG A 105 17.22 -9.57 -13.05
C ARG A 105 17.55 -8.08 -13.01
N ALA A 106 18.36 -7.58 -13.94
CA ALA A 106 18.72 -6.16 -14.00
C ALA A 106 17.49 -5.29 -14.30
N ALA A 107 16.68 -5.68 -15.29
CA ALA A 107 15.45 -4.96 -15.60
C ALA A 107 14.46 -4.98 -14.43
N LEU A 108 14.26 -6.14 -13.78
CA LEU A 108 13.40 -6.22 -12.60
C LEU A 108 13.94 -5.37 -11.44
N ALA A 109 15.25 -5.33 -11.22
CA ALA A 109 15.87 -4.48 -10.20
C ALA A 109 15.64 -2.98 -10.47
N ILE A 110 15.67 -2.55 -11.73
CA ILE A 110 15.35 -1.18 -12.13
C ILE A 110 13.87 -0.87 -11.90
N LEU A 111 12.96 -1.75 -12.36
CA LEU A 111 11.52 -1.58 -12.21
C LEU A 111 11.07 -1.52 -10.74
N THR A 112 11.74 -2.30 -9.89
CA THR A 112 11.45 -2.37 -8.45
C THR A 112 12.23 -1.36 -7.63
N GLU A 113 12.90 -0.39 -8.25
CA GLU A 113 13.72 0.63 -7.59
C GLU A 113 14.75 0.05 -6.59
N GLY A 114 15.20 -1.18 -6.81
CA GLY A 114 16.11 -1.87 -5.89
C GLY A 114 15.51 -2.15 -4.51
N VAL A 115 14.18 -2.13 -4.34
CA VAL A 115 13.48 -2.26 -3.04
C VAL A 115 13.95 -3.47 -2.22
N THR A 116 14.17 -4.63 -2.84
CA THR A 116 14.82 -5.75 -2.14
C THR A 116 15.58 -6.67 -3.08
N ALA A 117 16.83 -6.99 -2.70
CA ALA A 117 17.66 -7.97 -3.38
C ALA A 117 16.94 -9.30 -3.58
N ALA A 118 16.18 -9.75 -2.58
CA ALA A 118 15.51 -11.04 -2.58
C ALA A 118 14.50 -11.19 -3.72
N VAL A 119 13.94 -10.09 -4.26
CA VAL A 119 12.98 -10.19 -5.36
C VAL A 119 13.60 -10.71 -6.65
N TYR A 120 14.74 -10.16 -7.06
CA TYR A 120 15.40 -10.58 -8.30
C TYR A 120 16.48 -11.64 -8.05
N SER A 121 17.12 -11.70 -6.87
CA SER A 121 18.12 -12.73 -6.57
C SER A 121 17.49 -14.07 -6.19
N GLU A 122 16.47 -14.07 -5.33
CA GLU A 122 15.81 -15.28 -4.83
C GLU A 122 14.47 -15.53 -5.51
N GLY A 123 13.70 -14.46 -5.78
CA GLY A 123 12.39 -14.54 -6.42
C GLY A 123 12.44 -15.01 -7.87
N ILE A 124 13.54 -14.74 -8.59
CA ILE A 124 13.93 -15.44 -9.82
C ILE A 124 15.05 -16.41 -9.45
N SER A 125 14.70 -17.66 -9.15
CA SER A 125 15.64 -18.70 -8.70
C SER A 125 16.65 -19.06 -9.79
N LYS A 126 16.17 -19.31 -11.02
CA LYS A 126 16.99 -19.59 -12.21
C LYS A 126 16.22 -19.30 -13.49
N VAL A 127 16.94 -19.12 -14.59
CA VAL A 127 16.40 -19.02 -15.95
C VAL A 127 17.09 -20.08 -16.80
N LEU A 128 16.31 -20.89 -17.52
CA LEU A 128 16.81 -21.99 -18.34
C LEU A 128 16.27 -21.90 -19.76
N ILE A 129 17.02 -22.47 -20.71
CA ILE A 129 16.58 -22.69 -22.08
C ILE A 129 16.14 -24.15 -22.21
N LYS A 130 14.87 -24.36 -22.57
CA LYS A 130 14.23 -25.68 -22.70
C LYS A 130 13.76 -25.89 -24.14
N SER A 131 13.30 -27.10 -24.45
CA SER A 131 12.83 -27.47 -25.79
C SER A 131 11.34 -27.79 -25.80
N ASN A 132 10.64 -27.30 -26.83
CA ASN A 132 9.27 -27.66 -27.16
C ASN A 132 9.20 -29.07 -27.76
N LEU A 133 7.98 -29.59 -27.90
CA LEU A 133 7.75 -30.92 -28.52
C LEU A 133 8.19 -30.98 -29.99
N ASP A 134 8.21 -29.85 -30.68
CA ASP A 134 8.71 -29.71 -32.05
C ASP A 134 10.25 -29.47 -32.11
N GLY A 135 10.94 -29.54 -30.97
CA GLY A 135 12.37 -29.32 -30.84
C GLY A 135 12.79 -27.85 -30.79
N SER A 136 11.87 -26.88 -30.92
CA SER A 136 12.24 -25.47 -30.85
C SER A 136 12.64 -25.06 -29.43
N ARG A 137 13.67 -24.21 -29.30
CA ARG A 137 14.19 -23.76 -28.00
C ARG A 137 13.39 -22.55 -27.49
N TYR A 138 13.01 -22.55 -26.22
CA TYR A 138 12.27 -21.47 -25.57
C TYR A 138 12.83 -21.14 -24.18
N LEU A 139 12.41 -19.99 -23.61
CA LEU A 139 12.89 -19.52 -22.31
C LEU A 139 11.93 -19.89 -21.15
N ALA A 140 12.49 -20.43 -20.07
CA ALA A 140 11.77 -20.79 -18.85
C ALA A 140 12.31 -20.04 -17.62
N ILE A 141 11.40 -19.48 -16.82
CA ILE A 141 11.73 -18.68 -15.63
C ILE A 141 11.23 -19.41 -14.39
N TYR A 142 12.13 -19.66 -13.43
CA TYR A 142 11.79 -20.31 -12.16
C TYR A 142 11.57 -19.27 -11.09
N PHE A 143 10.32 -19.05 -10.73
CA PHE A 143 9.93 -18.16 -9.67
C PHE A 143 9.92 -18.85 -8.30
N ALA A 144 10.21 -18.06 -7.26
CA ALA A 144 10.12 -18.46 -5.87
C ALA A 144 9.24 -17.48 -5.07
N GLY A 145 8.83 -17.87 -3.86
CA GLY A 145 7.96 -17.08 -2.99
C GLY A 145 8.34 -15.59 -2.80
N PRO A 146 9.64 -15.22 -2.70
CA PRO A 146 10.06 -13.82 -2.56
C PRO A 146 9.61 -12.87 -3.68
N ILE A 147 9.25 -13.39 -4.87
CA ILE A 147 8.75 -12.56 -5.99
C ILE A 147 7.52 -11.72 -5.60
N ARG A 148 6.74 -12.18 -4.61
CA ARG A 148 5.57 -11.47 -4.08
C ARG A 148 5.88 -10.02 -3.66
N SER A 149 7.11 -9.75 -3.26
CA SER A 149 7.54 -8.44 -2.76
C SER A 149 7.89 -7.44 -3.86
N ALA A 150 7.92 -7.85 -5.13
CA ALA A 150 8.26 -6.96 -6.25
C ALA A 150 7.19 -5.87 -6.48
N GLY A 151 5.94 -6.12 -6.08
CA GLY A 151 4.78 -5.38 -6.55
C GLY A 151 4.07 -6.13 -7.68
N GLY A 152 2.75 -5.99 -7.77
CA GLY A 152 1.95 -6.76 -8.73
C GLY A 152 2.27 -6.42 -10.19
N THR A 153 2.54 -5.15 -10.49
CA THR A 153 2.82 -4.69 -11.86
C THR A 153 4.22 -5.13 -12.29
N GLU A 154 5.21 -4.95 -11.42
CA GLU A 154 6.62 -5.28 -11.67
C GLU A 154 6.80 -6.80 -11.80
N THR A 155 6.08 -7.58 -10.98
CA THR A 155 5.97 -9.04 -11.15
C THR A 155 5.42 -9.39 -12.53
N ALA A 156 4.37 -8.69 -12.98
CA ALA A 156 3.72 -8.94 -14.27
C ALA A 156 4.56 -8.52 -15.48
N LEU A 157 5.40 -7.48 -15.34
CA LEU A 157 6.33 -7.08 -16.40
C LEU A 157 7.51 -8.04 -16.55
N THR A 158 7.78 -8.91 -15.56
CA THR A 158 8.91 -9.85 -15.64
C THR A 158 8.76 -10.86 -16.79
N PRO A 159 7.60 -11.53 -17.01
CA PRO A 159 7.38 -12.33 -18.21
C PRO A 159 7.46 -11.54 -19.53
N VAL A 160 7.04 -10.26 -19.54
CA VAL A 160 7.13 -9.40 -20.73
C VAL A 160 8.59 -9.11 -21.08
N ILE A 161 9.42 -8.79 -20.07
CA ILE A 161 10.87 -8.62 -20.24
C ILE A 161 11.50 -9.92 -20.75
N ALA A 162 11.09 -11.07 -20.20
CA ALA A 162 11.62 -12.35 -20.64
C ALA A 162 11.24 -12.69 -22.09
N ASP A 163 10.02 -12.35 -22.52
CA ASP A 163 9.63 -12.45 -23.94
C ASP A 163 10.45 -11.50 -24.83
N PHE A 164 10.73 -10.29 -24.35
CA PHE A 164 11.59 -9.37 -25.08
C PHE A 164 13.03 -9.90 -25.21
N VAL A 165 13.60 -10.43 -24.12
CA VAL A 165 14.94 -11.01 -24.09
C VAL A 165 15.04 -12.27 -24.95
N ARG A 166 14.05 -13.18 -24.89
CA ARG A 166 14.09 -14.42 -25.68
C ARG A 166 14.07 -14.14 -27.18
N ARG A 167 13.36 -13.09 -27.64
CA ARG A 167 13.38 -12.67 -29.05
C ARG A 167 14.77 -12.22 -29.49
N ILE A 168 15.47 -11.45 -28.66
CA ILE A 168 16.85 -11.00 -28.94
C ILE A 168 17.83 -12.18 -29.01
N LEU A 169 17.63 -13.19 -28.17
CA LEU A 169 18.43 -14.42 -28.17
C LEU A 169 18.03 -15.41 -29.28
N GLY A 170 17.05 -15.08 -30.14
CA GLY A 170 16.60 -15.95 -31.22
C GLY A 170 15.86 -17.21 -30.75
N LEU A 171 15.24 -17.17 -29.58
CA LEU A 171 14.45 -18.27 -29.02
C LEU A 171 12.98 -18.18 -29.48
N ASP A 172 12.37 -19.34 -29.71
CA ASP A 172 10.96 -19.47 -30.07
C ASP A 172 10.05 -19.24 -28.84
N ARG A 173 8.74 -19.10 -29.09
CA ARG A 173 7.73 -19.03 -28.03
C ARG A 173 7.58 -20.37 -27.33
N TYR A 174 7.24 -20.33 -26.06
CA TYR A 174 6.74 -21.47 -25.31
C TYR A 174 5.41 -21.95 -25.90
N LYS A 175 5.29 -23.26 -26.09
CA LYS A 175 4.09 -23.95 -26.60
C LYS A 175 3.62 -24.92 -25.51
N PRO A 176 2.73 -24.49 -24.59
CA PRO A 176 2.24 -25.36 -23.52
C PRO A 176 1.34 -26.46 -24.07
N THR A 177 1.45 -27.65 -23.47
CA THR A 177 0.51 -28.75 -23.66
C THR A 177 -0.76 -28.53 -22.84
N LYS A 178 -1.85 -29.23 -23.18
CA LYS A 178 -3.09 -29.20 -22.40
C LYS A 178 -2.86 -29.63 -20.94
N ASP A 179 -2.02 -30.64 -20.73
CA ASP A 179 -1.71 -31.16 -19.40
C ASP A 179 -0.92 -30.16 -18.56
N GLU A 180 0.01 -29.40 -19.15
CA GLU A 180 0.72 -28.34 -18.43
C GLU A 180 -0.20 -27.18 -18.03
N ILE A 181 -1.17 -26.83 -18.87
CA ILE A 181 -2.18 -25.81 -18.54
C ILE A 181 -3.07 -26.31 -17.40
N ASN A 182 -3.61 -27.53 -17.53
CA ASN A 182 -4.49 -28.09 -16.50
C ASN A 182 -3.75 -28.35 -15.19
N ARG A 183 -2.46 -28.73 -15.25
CA ARG A 183 -1.56 -28.79 -14.09
C ARG A 183 -1.48 -27.46 -13.37
N PHE A 184 -1.31 -26.36 -14.11
CA PHE A 184 -1.23 -25.02 -13.51
C PHE A 184 -2.56 -24.62 -12.85
N ILE A 185 -3.69 -24.95 -13.47
CA ILE A 185 -5.02 -24.71 -12.91
C ILE A 185 -5.21 -25.55 -11.63
N GLU A 186 -4.87 -26.84 -11.65
CA GLU A 186 -4.91 -27.71 -10.46
C GLU A 186 -4.08 -27.11 -9.32
N GLU A 187 -2.83 -26.71 -9.60
CA GLU A 187 -1.97 -26.07 -8.61
C GLU A 187 -2.57 -24.78 -8.04
N LEU A 188 -3.19 -23.94 -8.88
CA LEU A 188 -3.81 -22.70 -8.44
C LEU A 188 -4.97 -22.96 -7.47
N ARG A 189 -5.85 -23.90 -7.81
CA ARG A 189 -7.01 -24.25 -6.97
C ARG A 189 -6.60 -24.94 -5.67
N LEU A 190 -5.60 -25.83 -5.73
CA LEU A 190 -5.01 -26.43 -4.53
C LEU A 190 -4.35 -25.37 -3.64
N TYR A 191 -3.65 -24.39 -4.22
CA TYR A 191 -3.06 -23.30 -3.46
C TYR A 191 -4.12 -22.46 -2.74
N GLU A 192 -5.22 -22.11 -3.41
CA GLU A 192 -6.34 -21.37 -2.80
C GLU A 192 -6.97 -22.13 -1.64
N ARG A 193 -7.05 -23.47 -1.75
CA ARG A 193 -7.66 -24.34 -0.73
C ARG A 193 -6.75 -24.58 0.48
N GLU A 194 -5.46 -24.84 0.25
CA GLU A 194 -4.55 -25.38 1.28
C GLU A 194 -3.54 -24.35 1.81
N VAL A 195 -3.15 -23.36 1.00
CA VAL A 195 -2.05 -22.44 1.35
C VAL A 195 -2.55 -21.04 1.67
N GLY A 196 -3.37 -20.48 0.78
CA GLY A 196 -3.96 -19.17 0.99
C GLY A 196 -4.42 -18.50 -0.28
N ARG A 197 -5.02 -17.32 -0.12
CA ARG A 197 -5.70 -16.63 -1.20
C ARG A 197 -4.76 -15.75 -2.03
N PHE A 198 -5.13 -15.62 -3.30
CA PHE A 198 -4.59 -14.64 -4.22
C PHE A 198 -5.23 -13.26 -4.02
N GLN A 199 -4.64 -12.21 -4.58
CA GLN A 199 -5.20 -10.85 -4.56
C GLN A 199 -6.42 -10.70 -5.49
N TYR A 200 -6.53 -11.57 -6.49
CA TYR A 200 -7.60 -11.59 -7.48
C TYR A 200 -8.13 -13.01 -7.57
N HIS A 201 -9.45 -13.13 -7.59
CA HIS A 201 -10.09 -14.38 -7.94
C HIS A 201 -10.32 -14.42 -9.45
N VAL A 202 -9.57 -15.30 -10.11
CA VAL A 202 -9.54 -15.45 -11.57
C VAL A 202 -10.16 -16.78 -11.95
N SER A 203 -11.01 -16.78 -12.98
CA SER A 203 -11.66 -18.00 -13.47
C SER A 203 -10.70 -18.93 -14.22
N ASP A 204 -11.04 -20.22 -14.30
CA ASP A 204 -10.24 -21.22 -15.04
C ASP A 204 -10.07 -20.85 -16.52
N GLU A 205 -11.11 -20.28 -17.15
CA GLU A 205 -11.06 -19.82 -18.54
C GLU A 205 -10.08 -18.65 -18.74
N GLU A 206 -10.07 -17.68 -17.83
CA GLU A 206 -9.09 -16.58 -17.86
C GLU A 206 -7.65 -17.09 -17.72
N ILE A 207 -7.42 -18.07 -16.83
CA ILE A 207 -6.10 -18.68 -16.63
C ILE A 207 -5.67 -19.47 -17.86
N LYS A 208 -6.55 -20.32 -18.40
CA LYS A 208 -6.31 -21.13 -19.59
C LYS A 208 -5.95 -20.24 -20.78
N LYS A 209 -6.69 -19.17 -20.99
CA LYS A 209 -6.42 -18.19 -22.04
C LYS A 209 -5.09 -17.49 -21.85
N ALA A 210 -4.75 -17.09 -20.62
CA ALA A 210 -3.47 -16.47 -20.35
C ALA A 210 -2.30 -17.44 -20.61
N LEU A 211 -2.36 -18.65 -20.06
CA LEU A 211 -1.30 -19.64 -20.21
C LEU A 211 -1.08 -20.05 -21.67
N ALA A 212 -2.14 -20.13 -22.48
CA ALA A 212 -2.03 -20.42 -23.91
C ALA A 212 -1.31 -19.33 -24.72
N ASN A 213 -1.34 -18.07 -24.25
CA ASN A 213 -0.79 -16.93 -24.97
C ASN A 213 0.55 -16.42 -24.43
N ILE A 214 0.92 -16.74 -23.19
CA ILE A 214 2.20 -16.33 -22.61
C ILE A 214 3.36 -17.04 -23.36
N PRO A 215 4.29 -16.30 -23.96
CA PRO A 215 5.31 -16.86 -24.86
C PRO A 215 6.56 -17.40 -24.15
N VAL A 216 6.58 -17.40 -22.82
CA VAL A 216 7.67 -17.94 -21.98
C VAL A 216 7.10 -18.88 -20.93
N GLU A 217 7.85 -19.90 -20.52
CA GLU A 217 7.38 -20.80 -19.46
C GLU A 217 7.53 -20.12 -18.10
N ILE A 218 6.40 -19.85 -17.44
CA ILE A 218 6.36 -19.39 -16.06
C ILE A 218 6.28 -20.62 -15.16
N THR A 219 7.40 -21.01 -14.58
CA THR A 219 7.52 -22.16 -13.68
C THR A 219 8.17 -21.73 -12.36
N GLY A 220 8.53 -22.68 -11.48
CA GLY A 220 9.05 -22.34 -10.17
C GLY A 220 9.60 -23.52 -9.39
N ILE A 221 10.32 -23.19 -8.31
CA ILE A 221 10.72 -24.17 -7.31
C ILE A 221 9.50 -24.55 -6.43
N PRO A 222 9.45 -25.76 -5.87
CA PRO A 222 8.39 -26.14 -4.94
C PRO A 222 8.38 -25.18 -3.75
N SER A 223 7.23 -24.54 -3.50
CA SER A 223 7.06 -23.60 -2.39
C SER A 223 6.48 -24.25 -1.15
N ASP A 224 5.61 -25.23 -1.36
CA ASP A 224 4.82 -25.88 -0.31
C ASP A 224 4.91 -27.39 -0.52
N ASN A 225 4.98 -28.17 0.57
CA ASN A 225 5.06 -29.63 0.48
C ASN A 225 3.67 -30.27 0.27
N ILE A 226 2.94 -29.76 -0.73
CA ILE A 226 1.60 -30.19 -1.13
C ILE A 226 1.70 -30.66 -2.57
N GLU A 227 1.33 -31.91 -2.82
CA GLU A 227 1.44 -32.52 -4.15
C GLU A 227 0.16 -32.39 -4.96
N VAL A 228 0.31 -32.31 -6.28
CA VAL A 228 -0.79 -32.46 -7.23
C VAL A 228 -1.20 -33.93 -7.36
N SER A 229 -2.47 -34.13 -7.70
CA SER A 229 -3.11 -35.43 -7.82
C SER A 229 -3.12 -35.94 -9.26
N SER A 230 -3.56 -35.10 -10.21
CA SER A 230 -3.91 -35.55 -11.56
C SER A 230 -2.73 -35.44 -12.52
N TYR A 231 -2.05 -34.29 -12.55
CA TYR A 231 -1.03 -34.01 -13.56
C TYR A 231 0.40 -34.17 -13.02
N ARG A 232 0.76 -35.40 -12.62
CA ARG A 232 2.08 -35.73 -12.03
C ARG A 232 3.12 -36.06 -13.10
N ASN A 233 4.39 -35.86 -12.76
CA ASN A 233 5.57 -36.28 -13.55
C ASN A 233 5.58 -35.77 -15.00
N LEU A 234 5.10 -34.54 -15.23
CA LEU A 234 5.14 -33.95 -16.57
C LEU A 234 6.60 -33.72 -17.00
N PRO A 235 6.98 -34.02 -18.26
CA PRO A 235 8.38 -34.04 -18.69
C PRO A 235 9.15 -32.73 -18.46
N ARG A 236 8.43 -31.60 -18.50
CA ARG A 236 8.98 -30.25 -18.35
C ARG A 236 8.70 -29.65 -16.97
N ILE A 237 8.15 -30.40 -16.01
CA ILE A 237 7.89 -29.89 -14.66
C ILE A 237 8.56 -30.82 -13.65
N GLU A 238 9.66 -30.35 -13.05
CA GLU A 238 10.60 -31.16 -12.28
C GLU A 238 10.10 -31.49 -10.86
N THR A 239 8.89 -31.06 -10.50
CA THR A 239 8.29 -31.28 -9.18
C THR A 239 6.81 -31.62 -9.31
N ASN A 240 6.30 -32.41 -8.36
CA ASN A 240 4.87 -32.65 -8.19
C ASN A 240 4.23 -31.71 -7.15
N CYS A 241 5.02 -30.83 -6.52
CA CYS A 241 4.51 -29.91 -5.51
C CYS A 241 4.05 -28.56 -6.10
N LEU A 242 3.33 -27.78 -5.30
CA LEU A 242 2.85 -26.45 -5.67
C LEU A 242 4.01 -25.48 -5.95
N ARG A 243 3.89 -24.69 -7.02
CA ARG A 243 4.86 -23.66 -7.44
C ARG A 243 4.33 -22.25 -7.18
N GLY A 244 4.13 -21.90 -5.91
CA GLY A 244 3.45 -20.67 -5.48
C GLY A 244 4.00 -19.36 -6.07
N GLY A 245 5.30 -19.30 -6.37
CA GLY A 245 5.90 -18.15 -7.08
C GLY A 245 5.32 -17.97 -8.49
N ALA A 246 5.26 -19.05 -9.27
CA ALA A 246 4.71 -19.07 -10.63
C ALA A 246 3.22 -18.70 -10.64
N LEU A 247 2.46 -19.31 -9.73
CA LEU A 247 1.03 -19.06 -9.56
C LEU A 247 0.73 -17.57 -9.34
N ARG A 248 1.51 -16.91 -8.48
CA ARG A 248 1.35 -15.47 -8.20
C ARG A 248 1.67 -14.60 -9.41
N VAL A 249 2.70 -14.94 -10.17
CA VAL A 249 3.10 -14.17 -11.36
C VAL A 249 1.98 -14.17 -12.40
N VAL A 250 1.33 -15.31 -12.63
CA VAL A 250 0.21 -15.41 -13.58
C VAL A 250 -1.05 -14.77 -13.01
N ASN A 251 -1.49 -15.17 -11.82
CA ASN A 251 -2.78 -14.78 -11.26
C ASN A 251 -2.81 -13.32 -10.78
N ASP A 252 -1.93 -12.97 -9.84
CA ASP A 252 -1.89 -11.62 -9.24
C ASP A 252 -1.18 -10.60 -10.12
N GLY A 253 -0.26 -11.08 -10.96
CA GLY A 253 0.53 -10.30 -11.90
C GLY A 253 -0.19 -10.13 -13.25
N ILE A 254 0.06 -11.02 -14.21
CA ILE A 254 -0.38 -10.88 -15.61
C ILE A 254 -1.89 -10.63 -15.71
N ILE A 255 -2.70 -11.48 -15.09
CA ILE A 255 -4.17 -11.37 -15.19
C ILE A 255 -4.68 -10.23 -14.29
N GLY A 256 -4.29 -10.25 -13.02
CA GLY A 256 -4.71 -9.23 -12.04
C GLY A 256 -4.24 -7.79 -12.33
N ARG A 257 -3.23 -7.60 -13.18
CA ARG A 257 -2.74 -6.29 -13.64
C ARG A 257 -2.79 -6.10 -15.16
N ALA A 258 -3.61 -6.87 -15.88
CA ALA A 258 -3.68 -6.84 -17.34
C ALA A 258 -3.77 -5.42 -17.93
N ALA A 259 -4.57 -4.53 -17.33
CA ALA A 259 -4.70 -3.14 -17.79
C ALA A 259 -3.41 -2.32 -17.69
N LYS A 260 -2.64 -2.49 -16.60
CA LYS A 260 -1.36 -1.78 -16.42
C LYS A 260 -0.27 -2.38 -17.29
N VAL A 261 -0.23 -3.71 -17.42
CA VAL A 261 0.72 -4.40 -18.31
C VAL A 261 0.49 -3.99 -19.75
N LEU A 262 -0.77 -3.98 -20.21
CA LEU A 262 -1.14 -3.56 -21.55
C LEU A 262 -0.69 -2.13 -21.85
N ALA A 263 -0.91 -1.18 -20.93
CA ALA A 263 -0.48 0.21 -21.12
C ALA A 263 1.03 0.34 -21.31
N VAL A 264 1.84 -0.43 -20.57
CA VAL A 264 3.31 -0.44 -20.71
C VAL A 264 3.73 -1.11 -22.03
N VAL A 265 3.12 -2.22 -22.38
CA VAL A 265 3.38 -2.94 -23.65
C VAL A 265 3.08 -2.04 -24.86
N GLU A 266 1.96 -1.31 -24.83
CA GLU A 266 1.56 -0.37 -25.88
C GLU A 266 2.52 0.84 -25.97
N ASP A 267 2.92 1.46 -24.85
CA ASP A 267 3.90 2.55 -24.84
C ASP A 267 5.30 2.12 -25.33
N LEU A 268 5.66 0.86 -25.11
CA LEU A 268 6.94 0.29 -25.57
C LEU A 268 6.88 -0.29 -26.99
N GLY A 269 5.70 -0.41 -27.60
CA GLY A 269 5.52 -1.03 -28.91
C GLY A 269 5.86 -2.53 -28.95
N ILE A 270 5.58 -3.26 -27.87
CA ILE A 270 5.86 -4.70 -27.79
C ILE A 270 4.68 -5.49 -28.37
N GLU A 271 4.86 -6.11 -29.53
CA GLU A 271 3.82 -6.92 -30.19
C GLU A 271 3.59 -8.30 -29.53
N GLY A 272 2.40 -8.87 -29.68
CA GLY A 272 2.06 -10.23 -29.26
C GLY A 272 1.40 -10.34 -27.88
N TRP A 273 1.02 -9.20 -27.30
CA TRP A 273 0.37 -9.07 -25.99
C TRP A 273 -1.04 -8.44 -26.08
N GLU A 274 -1.58 -8.31 -27.29
CA GLU A 274 -2.87 -7.67 -27.58
C GLU A 274 -4.04 -8.42 -26.92
N TRP A 275 -3.90 -9.72 -26.69
CA TRP A 275 -4.87 -10.58 -26.00
C TRP A 275 -5.18 -10.13 -24.56
N LEU A 276 -4.33 -9.31 -23.95
CA LEU A 276 -4.61 -8.69 -22.64
C LEU A 276 -5.84 -7.76 -22.68
N LYS A 277 -6.21 -7.22 -23.85
CA LYS A 277 -7.42 -6.40 -24.05
C LYS A 277 -8.67 -7.17 -23.64
N GLU A 278 -8.76 -8.43 -24.05
CA GLU A 278 -9.92 -9.29 -23.78
C GLU A 278 -10.02 -9.63 -22.28
N ILE A 279 -8.88 -9.85 -21.60
CA ILE A 279 -8.87 -10.06 -20.13
C ILE A 279 -9.30 -8.80 -19.39
N ARG A 280 -8.87 -7.62 -19.86
CA ARG A 280 -9.27 -6.34 -19.27
C ARG A 280 -10.79 -6.15 -19.34
N GLU A 281 -11.42 -6.49 -20.45
CA GLU A 281 -12.88 -6.36 -20.62
C GLU A 281 -13.67 -7.26 -19.67
N ILE A 282 -13.22 -8.50 -19.47
CA ILE A 282 -13.82 -9.44 -18.50
C ILE A 282 -13.74 -8.86 -17.08
N SER A 283 -12.60 -8.28 -16.71
CA SER A 283 -12.43 -7.69 -15.37
C SER A 283 -13.30 -6.46 -15.11
N LYS A 284 -13.57 -5.61 -16.13
CA LYS A 284 -14.43 -4.42 -15.99
C LYS A 284 -15.89 -4.75 -15.64
N LYS A 285 -16.38 -5.94 -16.02
CA LYS A 285 -17.75 -6.38 -15.75
C LYS A 285 -17.95 -6.83 -14.29
N LYS A 286 -16.88 -7.12 -13.52
CA LYS A 286 -16.95 -7.52 -12.11
C LYS A 286 -16.92 -6.28 -11.19
N LYS A 287 -18.09 -5.78 -10.76
CA LYS A 287 -18.22 -4.72 -9.73
C LYS A 287 -18.50 -5.34 -8.34
N SER A 288 -17.46 -5.71 -7.57
CA SER A 288 -17.66 -6.07 -6.13
C SER A 288 -16.40 -6.35 -5.29
N GLY A 289 -15.18 -6.12 -5.78
CA GLY A 289 -13.97 -6.64 -5.10
C GLY A 289 -13.70 -6.13 -3.67
N PHE A 290 -14.33 -5.05 -3.19
CA PHE A 290 -14.11 -4.56 -1.82
C PHE A 290 -15.02 -5.23 -0.78
N MET A 291 -16.21 -5.71 -1.15
CA MET A 291 -17.16 -6.36 -0.22
C MET A 291 -16.93 -7.86 -0.07
N GLU A 292 -16.17 -8.46 -0.98
CA GLU A 292 -15.78 -9.87 -0.88
C GLU A 292 -14.88 -10.11 0.34
N ASP A 293 -15.15 -11.23 1.03
CA ASP A 293 -14.33 -11.77 2.11
C ASP A 293 -14.00 -10.77 3.22
N VAL A 294 -15.01 -10.44 4.03
CA VAL A 294 -14.85 -9.64 5.24
C VAL A 294 -14.46 -10.56 6.40
N PRO A 295 -13.20 -10.51 6.89
CA PRO A 295 -12.80 -11.32 8.03
C PRO A 295 -13.57 -10.88 9.30
N ALA A 296 -13.79 -11.81 10.23
CA ALA A 296 -14.32 -11.47 11.54
C ALA A 296 -13.48 -10.37 12.20
N GLY A 297 -14.14 -9.41 12.86
CA GLY A 297 -13.50 -8.25 13.49
C GLY A 297 -13.07 -7.14 12.53
N ARG A 298 -13.53 -7.16 11.27
CA ARG A 298 -13.29 -6.10 10.27
C ARG A 298 -14.61 -5.45 9.86
N PRO A 299 -15.09 -4.42 10.59
CA PRO A 299 -16.41 -3.86 10.29
C PRO A 299 -16.44 -3.24 8.89
N ILE A 300 -17.60 -3.39 8.24
CA ILE A 300 -17.98 -2.60 7.08
C ILE A 300 -18.49 -1.27 7.63
N LEU A 301 -17.86 -0.17 7.20
CA LEU A 301 -18.22 1.16 7.67
C LEU A 301 -19.28 1.78 6.77
N SER A 302 -19.18 1.57 5.46
CA SER A 302 -20.19 2.00 4.49
C SER A 302 -20.28 1.06 3.30
N PHE A 303 -21.51 0.81 2.84
CA PHE A 303 -21.80 0.17 1.57
C PHE A 303 -21.42 1.07 0.38
N PRO A 304 -21.23 0.50 -0.83
CA PRO A 304 -20.80 1.26 -2.00
C PRO A 304 -21.79 2.35 -2.34
N SER A 305 -21.29 3.57 -2.58
CA SER A 305 -22.10 4.73 -2.96
C SER A 305 -23.32 5.00 -2.05
N ARG A 306 -23.32 4.51 -0.81
CA ARG A 306 -24.45 4.64 0.13
C ARG A 306 -24.48 6.05 0.72
N LYS A 307 -25.64 6.72 0.59
CA LYS A 307 -25.91 8.02 1.25
C LYS A 307 -25.70 7.89 2.76
N GLY A 308 -25.06 8.90 3.36
CA GLY A 308 -24.65 8.89 4.77
C GLY A 308 -23.32 8.17 5.03
N GLY A 309 -22.74 7.51 4.02
CA GLY A 309 -21.39 6.97 4.07
C GLY A 309 -20.30 8.06 4.11
N PHE A 310 -19.07 7.66 3.80
CA PHE A 310 -17.99 8.64 3.66
C PHE A 310 -18.22 9.56 2.47
N ARG A 311 -18.32 10.87 2.69
CA ARG A 311 -18.37 11.83 1.58
C ARG A 311 -16.97 11.98 0.99
N LEU A 312 -16.85 11.87 -0.33
CA LEU A 312 -15.58 12.16 -0.98
C LEU A 312 -15.24 13.64 -0.87
N ARG A 313 -14.05 13.94 -0.33
CA ARG A 313 -13.43 15.27 -0.39
C ARG A 313 -12.06 15.15 -1.05
N TYR A 314 -11.84 15.88 -2.13
CA TYR A 314 -10.53 15.92 -2.76
C TYR A 314 -9.58 16.80 -1.96
N GLY A 315 -8.39 16.30 -1.66
CA GLY A 315 -7.37 17.14 -1.06
C GLY A 315 -6.17 16.36 -0.55
N ARG A 316 -5.17 17.11 -0.10
CA ARG A 316 -3.95 16.58 0.50
C ARG A 316 -3.53 17.48 1.66
N SER A 317 -3.67 16.97 2.88
CA SER A 317 -3.09 17.53 4.10
C SER A 317 -1.63 17.13 4.26
N ARG A 318 -0.92 17.78 5.20
CA ARG A 318 0.51 17.59 5.50
C ARG A 318 0.89 16.15 5.84
N ASN A 319 0.00 15.42 6.50
CA ASN A 319 0.20 14.04 6.91
C ASN A 319 -0.32 13.06 5.84
N THR A 320 -1.22 13.49 4.96
CA THR A 320 -1.72 12.66 3.86
C THR A 320 -0.84 12.78 2.62
N GLY A 321 -0.52 11.65 2.00
CA GLY A 321 0.29 11.59 0.79
C GLY A 321 0.53 10.15 0.36
N LEU A 322 1.07 9.97 -0.84
CA LEU A 322 1.19 8.66 -1.50
C LEU A 322 -0.18 7.98 -1.64
N ALA A 323 -0.55 7.11 -0.70
CA ALA A 323 -1.81 6.36 -0.66
C ALA A 323 -2.50 6.44 0.72
N ALA A 324 -2.24 7.51 1.47
CA ALA A 324 -2.93 7.78 2.73
C ALA A 324 -4.22 8.57 2.49
N VAL A 325 -5.29 8.15 3.14
CA VAL A 325 -6.58 8.82 3.19
C VAL A 325 -6.79 9.40 4.58
N ALA A 326 -7.65 10.41 4.73
CA ALA A 326 -7.97 10.92 6.06
C ALA A 326 -9.45 10.96 6.37
N VAL A 327 -9.74 10.81 7.66
CA VAL A 327 -11.06 10.97 8.27
C VAL A 327 -10.95 11.94 9.44
N HIS A 328 -12.08 12.49 9.87
CA HIS A 328 -12.10 13.35 11.05
C HIS A 328 -11.77 12.55 12.33
N PRO A 329 -11.01 13.08 13.31
CA PRO A 329 -10.76 12.40 14.58
C PRO A 329 -12.03 11.97 15.32
N LEU A 330 -13.07 12.79 15.28
CA LEU A 330 -14.39 12.45 15.86
C LEU A 330 -15.06 11.28 15.12
N THR A 331 -14.82 11.10 13.81
CA THR A 331 -15.24 9.88 13.11
C THR A 331 -14.55 8.65 13.68
N MET A 332 -13.24 8.72 13.96
CA MET A 332 -12.51 7.61 14.59
C MET A 332 -13.09 7.25 15.97
N LYS A 333 -13.44 8.28 16.75
CA LYS A 333 -14.02 8.12 18.10
C LYS A 333 -15.44 7.57 18.08
N ILE A 334 -16.30 8.07 17.20
CA ILE A 334 -17.68 7.58 17.02
C ILE A 334 -17.69 6.13 16.50
N LEU A 335 -16.68 5.74 15.73
CA LEU A 335 -16.47 4.35 15.29
C LEU A 335 -15.67 3.52 16.30
N GLU A 336 -15.69 3.90 17.59
CA GLU A 336 -15.08 3.15 18.71
C GLU A 336 -13.60 2.80 18.52
N GLY A 337 -12.85 3.59 17.75
CA GLY A 337 -11.42 3.35 17.51
C GLY A 337 -11.13 2.19 16.55
N PHE A 338 -12.13 1.66 15.83
CA PHE A 338 -11.88 0.73 14.72
C PHE A 338 -11.03 1.36 13.61
N LEU A 339 -11.11 2.68 13.48
CA LEU A 339 -10.17 3.48 12.70
C LEU A 339 -9.21 4.19 13.64
N ALA A 340 -7.93 3.95 13.43
CA ALA A 340 -6.83 4.69 14.06
C ALA A 340 -5.82 5.10 12.99
N GLY A 341 -4.92 6.02 13.32
CA GLY A 341 -3.77 6.33 12.48
C GLY A 341 -3.03 5.05 12.08
N GLY A 342 -2.69 4.86 10.81
CA GLY A 342 -2.03 3.64 10.34
C GLY A 342 -2.95 2.45 10.07
N THR A 343 -4.24 2.52 10.41
CA THR A 343 -5.22 1.49 10.03
C THR A 343 -5.41 1.50 8.52
N GLN A 344 -5.32 0.34 7.88
CA GLN A 344 -5.66 0.20 6.48
C GLN A 344 -7.19 0.24 6.31
N LEU A 345 -7.68 1.15 5.48
CA LEU A 345 -9.07 1.22 5.04
C LEU A 345 -9.17 0.68 3.62
N LYS A 346 -9.98 -0.35 3.40
CA LYS A 346 -10.33 -0.77 2.04
C LYS A 346 -11.47 0.10 1.54
N ILE A 347 -11.29 0.70 0.37
CA ILE A 347 -12.22 1.67 -0.20
C ILE A 347 -12.70 1.20 -1.57
N GLU A 348 -13.87 1.68 -1.98
CA GLU A 348 -14.48 1.38 -3.28
C GLU A 348 -13.67 1.95 -4.45
N THR A 349 -13.16 3.17 -4.30
CA THR A 349 -12.41 3.94 -5.31
C THR A 349 -11.60 5.04 -4.58
N PRO A 350 -10.49 5.58 -5.13
CA PRO A 350 -9.79 5.26 -6.38
C PRO A 350 -8.89 4.02 -6.33
N GLY A 351 -8.36 3.70 -5.15
CA GLY A 351 -7.48 2.56 -4.93
C GLY A 351 -8.18 1.38 -4.25
N LYS A 352 -7.47 0.27 -4.06
CA LYS A 352 -7.98 -0.87 -3.28
C LYS A 352 -8.03 -0.59 -1.78
N SER A 353 -7.12 0.23 -1.29
CA SER A 353 -7.01 0.60 0.12
C SER A 353 -6.18 1.86 0.28
N GLY A 354 -6.47 2.63 1.32
CA GLY A 354 -5.63 3.69 1.83
C GLY A 354 -5.24 3.47 3.29
N ILE A 355 -4.18 4.12 3.74
CA ILE A 355 -3.84 4.18 5.17
C ILE A 355 -4.56 5.36 5.79
N VAL A 356 -5.31 5.13 6.86
CA VAL A 356 -6.07 6.15 7.56
C VAL A 356 -5.14 7.04 8.37
N LEU A 357 -5.37 8.33 8.23
CA LEU A 357 -4.80 9.40 9.04
C LEU A 357 -5.91 10.35 9.49
N SER A 358 -5.57 11.28 10.37
CA SER A 358 -6.49 12.25 10.93
C SER A 358 -6.33 13.63 10.30
N VAL A 359 -7.44 14.25 9.91
CA VAL A 359 -7.52 15.67 9.54
C VAL A 359 -8.75 16.24 10.24
N ASP A 360 -8.56 17.28 11.05
CA ASP A 360 -9.60 17.91 11.90
C ASP A 360 -10.31 19.09 11.23
N SER A 361 -9.82 19.55 10.07
CA SER A 361 -10.46 20.59 9.28
C SER A 361 -11.58 20.11 8.34
N ILE A 362 -11.76 18.79 8.20
CA ILE A 362 -12.81 18.21 7.34
C ILE A 362 -14.08 17.92 8.14
N GLU A 363 -15.19 17.63 7.46
CA GLU A 363 -16.50 17.57 8.14
C GLU A 363 -16.61 16.35 9.08
N PRO A 364 -17.00 16.55 10.35
CA PRO A 364 -17.18 15.49 11.34
C PRO A 364 -18.47 14.69 11.10
N PRO A 365 -18.69 13.57 11.83
CA PRO A 365 -19.93 12.81 11.71
C PRO A 365 -21.15 13.58 12.22
N ILE A 366 -22.33 13.16 11.75
CA ILE A 366 -23.64 13.61 12.25
C ILE A 366 -24.41 12.37 12.73
N VAL A 367 -24.93 12.46 13.95
CA VAL A 367 -25.54 11.32 14.65
C VAL A 367 -26.95 11.65 15.13
N ARG A 368 -27.78 10.62 15.24
CA ARG A 368 -29.04 10.63 15.97
C ARG A 368 -28.83 10.02 17.35
N LEU A 369 -29.33 10.69 18.38
CA LEU A 369 -29.27 10.24 19.75
C LEU A 369 -30.52 9.43 20.13
N ASN A 370 -30.47 8.72 21.26
CA ASN A 370 -31.57 7.89 21.76
C ASN A 370 -32.89 8.67 22.02
N ASP A 371 -32.81 9.99 22.21
CA ASP A 371 -33.98 10.87 22.37
C ASP A 371 -34.58 11.33 21.02
N GLY A 372 -34.00 10.88 19.90
CA GLY A 372 -34.36 11.26 18.55
C GLY A 372 -33.68 12.55 18.05
N SER A 373 -32.95 13.27 18.90
CA SER A 373 -32.24 14.50 18.51
C SER A 373 -31.12 14.18 17.51
N VAL A 374 -30.91 15.06 16.53
CA VAL A 374 -29.82 14.97 15.55
C VAL A 374 -28.78 16.02 15.87
N VAL A 375 -27.52 15.60 15.97
CA VAL A 375 -26.41 16.44 16.42
C VAL A 375 -25.21 16.26 15.49
N ARG A 376 -24.60 17.38 15.09
CA ARG A 376 -23.26 17.38 14.48
C ARG A 376 -22.25 17.18 15.61
N VAL A 377 -21.45 16.12 15.50
CA VAL A 377 -20.47 15.78 16.54
C VAL A 377 -19.36 16.83 16.55
N SER A 378 -19.04 17.36 17.73
CA SER A 378 -17.99 18.34 17.93
C SER A 378 -17.17 17.98 19.16
N TYR A 379 -16.00 18.61 19.35
CA TYR A 379 -15.18 18.33 20.53
C TYR A 379 -15.88 18.76 21.82
N GLU A 380 -16.71 19.80 21.75
CA GLU A 380 -17.44 20.37 22.88
C GLU A 380 -18.57 19.45 23.36
N ASN A 381 -19.26 18.77 22.45
CA ASN A 381 -20.41 17.92 22.81
C ASN A 381 -20.08 16.43 22.94
N PHE A 382 -18.91 15.98 22.47
CA PHE A 382 -18.60 14.55 22.32
C PHE A 382 -18.79 13.74 23.61
N ASP A 383 -18.28 14.23 24.74
CA ASP A 383 -18.36 13.51 26.01
C ASP A 383 -19.79 13.35 26.53
N GLU A 384 -20.70 14.26 26.19
CA GLU A 384 -22.11 14.21 26.59
C GLU A 384 -22.96 13.28 25.72
N ILE A 385 -22.52 13.05 24.47
CA ILE A 385 -23.30 12.32 23.47
C ILE A 385 -22.78 10.91 23.14
N LYS A 386 -21.49 10.61 23.40
CA LYS A 386 -20.85 9.36 22.96
C LYS A 386 -21.62 8.08 23.34
N ASP A 387 -22.18 8.06 24.55
CA ASP A 387 -22.93 6.91 25.09
C ASP A 387 -24.43 6.93 24.72
N LYS A 388 -24.88 7.97 23.99
CA LYS A 388 -26.27 8.20 23.60
C LYS A 388 -26.50 8.06 22.10
N VAL A 389 -25.47 7.74 21.32
CA VAL A 389 -25.56 7.59 19.87
C VAL A 389 -26.40 6.37 19.52
N GLU A 390 -27.56 6.59 18.92
CA GLU A 390 -28.45 5.52 18.44
C GLU A 390 -28.10 5.13 16.99
N LYS A 391 -27.82 6.12 16.14
CA LYS A 391 -27.59 5.94 14.70
C LYS A 391 -26.63 6.98 14.15
N ILE A 392 -25.64 6.56 13.38
CA ILE A 392 -24.79 7.45 12.59
C ILE A 392 -25.52 7.75 11.27
N LEU A 393 -25.91 9.01 11.06
CA LEU A 393 -26.60 9.45 9.85
C LEU A 393 -25.61 9.81 8.73
N PHE A 394 -24.48 10.41 9.13
CA PHE A 394 -23.37 10.73 8.25
C PHE A 394 -22.06 10.41 8.95
N ILE A 395 -21.21 9.59 8.31
CA ILE A 395 -19.94 9.14 8.90
C ILE A 395 -18.87 10.26 8.91
N GLY A 396 -18.99 11.23 8.01
CA GLY A 396 -18.00 12.31 7.84
C GLY A 396 -17.29 12.24 6.49
N ASP A 397 -16.34 13.16 6.33
CA ASP A 397 -15.51 13.24 5.13
C ASP A 397 -14.47 12.11 5.05
N LEU A 398 -14.20 11.67 3.83
CA LEU A 398 -13.01 10.92 3.45
C LEU A 398 -12.17 11.76 2.50
N LEU A 399 -11.05 12.27 3.01
CA LEU A 399 -10.09 13.05 2.24
C LEU A 399 -9.24 12.10 1.38
N VAL A 400 -9.30 12.28 0.07
CA VAL A 400 -8.55 11.48 -0.91
C VAL A 400 -7.76 12.39 -1.84
N SER A 401 -6.48 12.06 -2.09
CA SER A 401 -5.65 12.85 -2.96
C SER A 401 -6.04 12.69 -4.43
N PHE A 402 -6.01 13.79 -5.19
CA PHE A 402 -6.08 13.71 -6.66
C PHE A 402 -4.99 12.76 -7.23
N GLY A 403 -3.81 12.72 -6.61
CA GLY A 403 -2.72 11.82 -7.03
C GLY A 403 -3.10 10.34 -6.97
N ASP A 404 -3.99 9.94 -6.05
CA ASP A 404 -4.47 8.56 -5.97
C ASP A 404 -5.35 8.19 -7.16
N PHE A 405 -6.19 9.12 -7.63
CA PHE A 405 -7.01 8.91 -8.84
C PHE A 405 -6.13 8.80 -10.08
N LEU A 406 -5.16 9.73 -10.21
CA LEU A 406 -4.21 9.75 -11.31
C LEU A 406 -3.39 8.44 -11.37
N TYR A 407 -2.82 8.01 -10.25
CA TYR A 407 -1.99 6.80 -10.17
C TYR A 407 -2.77 5.51 -10.45
N ASN A 408 -4.04 5.46 -10.05
CA ASN A 408 -4.90 4.30 -10.29
C ASN A 408 -5.63 4.35 -11.64
N ASN A 409 -5.41 5.41 -12.44
CA ASN A 409 -6.08 5.65 -13.72
C ASN A 409 -7.61 5.53 -13.59
N LYS A 410 -8.17 6.30 -12.64
CA LYS A 410 -9.60 6.35 -12.34
C LYS A 410 -10.18 7.71 -12.68
N ASP A 411 -11.40 7.71 -13.20
CA ASP A 411 -12.16 8.94 -13.44
C ASP A 411 -12.43 9.67 -12.12
N LEU A 412 -12.49 11.00 -12.18
CA LEU A 412 -12.84 11.84 -11.05
C LEU A 412 -14.36 11.92 -10.92
N PRO A 413 -14.98 11.29 -9.91
CA PRO A 413 -16.38 11.52 -9.61
C PRO A 413 -16.62 12.98 -9.16
N PRO A 414 -17.88 13.47 -9.23
CA PRO A 414 -18.21 14.84 -8.84
C PRO A 414 -17.78 15.15 -7.40
N ALA A 415 -17.15 16.31 -7.20
CA ALA A 415 -16.76 16.80 -5.87
C ALA A 415 -17.98 17.36 -5.12
N GLY A 416 -18.03 17.13 -3.80
CA GLY A 416 -18.94 17.87 -2.93
C GLY A 416 -18.58 19.35 -2.84
N TYR A 417 -19.57 20.21 -2.61
CA TYR A 417 -19.32 21.61 -2.35
C TYR A 417 -18.78 21.80 -0.92
N VAL A 418 -17.56 22.32 -0.82
CA VAL A 418 -16.73 22.39 0.39
C VAL A 418 -16.06 23.77 0.50
N GLU A 419 -15.51 24.07 1.68
CA GLU A 419 -15.02 25.41 2.05
C GLU A 419 -13.93 25.93 1.09
N GLU A 420 -13.01 25.08 0.66
CA GLU A 420 -11.94 25.41 -0.29
C GLU A 420 -12.48 25.78 -1.67
N TRP A 421 -13.56 25.16 -2.12
CA TRP A 421 -14.21 25.53 -3.37
C TRP A 421 -14.99 26.83 -3.20
N TRP A 422 -15.74 26.98 -2.11
CA TRP A 422 -16.47 28.22 -1.83
C TRP A 422 -15.54 29.43 -1.70
N ALA A 423 -14.35 29.27 -1.11
CA ALA A 423 -13.34 30.32 -1.01
C ALA A 423 -12.86 30.80 -2.39
N GLU A 424 -12.67 29.88 -3.34
CA GLU A 424 -12.33 30.23 -4.72
C GLU A 424 -13.51 30.87 -5.47
N ASP A 425 -14.75 30.40 -5.26
CA ASP A 425 -15.95 31.07 -5.79
C ASP A 425 -16.05 32.52 -5.26
N LEU A 426 -15.78 32.74 -3.97
CA LEU A 426 -15.75 34.06 -3.34
C LEU A 426 -14.66 34.95 -3.94
N LYS A 427 -13.43 34.45 -4.05
CA LYS A 427 -12.29 35.16 -4.62
C LYS A 427 -12.54 35.54 -6.07
N GLU A 428 -13.07 34.62 -6.87
CA GLU A 428 -13.43 34.87 -8.26
C GLU A 428 -14.50 35.96 -8.37
N ALA A 429 -15.55 35.89 -7.54
CA ALA A 429 -16.63 36.88 -7.58
C ALA A 429 -16.18 38.28 -7.13
N LEU A 430 -15.30 38.36 -6.14
CA LEU A 430 -14.70 39.62 -5.70
C LEU A 430 -13.82 40.24 -6.79
N ASN A 431 -13.02 39.42 -7.48
CA ASN A 431 -12.22 39.87 -8.61
C ASN A 431 -13.09 40.38 -9.76
N LYS A 432 -14.18 39.67 -10.10
CA LYS A 432 -15.08 40.07 -11.20
C LYS A 432 -15.88 41.34 -10.91
N LYS A 433 -16.33 41.54 -9.66
CA LYS A 433 -17.23 42.66 -9.31
C LYS A 433 -16.51 43.91 -8.80
N PHE A 434 -15.34 43.75 -8.18
CA PHE A 434 -14.63 44.83 -7.51
C PHE A 434 -13.17 44.94 -7.96
N ASN A 435 -12.76 44.26 -9.05
CA ASN A 435 -11.37 44.22 -9.53
C ASN A 435 -10.34 43.82 -8.43
N GLY A 436 -10.79 43.05 -7.43
CA GLY A 436 -9.96 42.66 -6.29
C GLY A 436 -9.82 43.73 -5.19
N ASP A 437 -10.49 44.88 -5.29
CA ASP A 437 -10.52 45.88 -4.23
C ASP A 437 -11.40 45.41 -3.06
N LEU A 438 -10.73 44.85 -2.05
CA LEU A 438 -11.38 44.36 -0.85
C LEU A 438 -11.94 45.48 0.05
N ARG A 439 -11.50 46.74 -0.10
CA ARG A 439 -12.06 47.86 0.68
C ARG A 439 -13.43 48.24 0.13
N GLU A 440 -13.53 48.37 -1.20
CA GLU A 440 -14.80 48.64 -1.86
C GLU A 440 -15.80 47.50 -1.62
N ALA A 441 -15.33 46.25 -1.78
CA ALA A 441 -16.14 45.08 -1.49
C ALA A 441 -16.64 45.06 -0.04
N ALA A 442 -15.78 45.37 0.93
CA ALA A 442 -16.14 45.41 2.34
C ALA A 442 -17.26 46.42 2.63
N LEU A 443 -17.21 47.59 2.01
CA LEU A 443 -18.25 48.62 2.13
C LEU A 443 -19.56 48.15 1.50
N ARG A 444 -19.53 47.62 0.28
CA ARG A 444 -20.74 47.23 -0.46
C ARG A 444 -21.44 46.01 0.16
N ILE A 445 -20.66 45.04 0.62
CA ILE A 445 -21.14 43.82 1.26
C ILE A 445 -21.40 44.06 2.76
N ALA A 446 -20.93 45.17 3.34
CA ALA A 446 -20.92 45.46 4.77
C ALA A 446 -20.39 44.29 5.62
N ILE A 447 -19.26 43.74 5.18
CA ILE A 447 -18.47 42.75 5.91
C ILE A 447 -17.05 43.31 6.01
N PRO A 448 -16.39 43.27 7.20
CA PRO A 448 -15.06 43.83 7.35
C PRO A 448 -14.06 43.24 6.34
N GLN A 449 -13.17 44.09 5.80
CA GLN A 449 -12.14 43.68 4.85
C GLN A 449 -11.29 42.50 5.39
N ASN A 450 -10.97 42.53 6.68
CA ASN A 450 -10.19 41.48 7.32
C ASN A 450 -10.94 40.14 7.37
N SER A 451 -12.26 40.15 7.55
CA SER A 451 -13.08 38.94 7.49
C SER A 451 -13.06 38.34 6.09
N LEU A 452 -13.26 39.15 5.04
CA LEU A 452 -13.18 38.68 3.65
C LEU A 452 -11.82 38.04 3.32
N LYS A 453 -10.72 38.66 3.77
CA LYS A 453 -9.36 38.10 3.60
C LYS A 453 -9.22 36.74 4.31
N ARG A 454 -9.75 36.63 5.53
CA ARG A 454 -9.69 35.38 6.31
C ARG A 454 -10.50 34.27 5.67
N TYR A 455 -11.69 34.56 5.16
CA TYR A 455 -12.52 33.59 4.45
C TYR A 455 -11.85 33.03 3.18
N ILE A 456 -11.03 33.83 2.49
CA ILE A 456 -10.29 33.37 1.30
C ILE A 456 -9.02 32.60 1.70
N ASN A 457 -8.22 33.14 2.60
CA ASN A 457 -6.87 32.62 2.88
C ASN A 457 -6.87 31.47 3.90
N HIS A 458 -7.85 31.44 4.80
CA HIS A 458 -7.96 30.49 5.90
C HIS A 458 -9.39 29.94 6.03
N PRO A 459 -9.95 29.34 4.96
CA PRO A 459 -11.37 28.97 4.88
C PRO A 459 -11.80 27.88 5.89
N PHE A 460 -10.85 27.10 6.40
CA PHE A 460 -11.13 26.04 7.38
C PHE A 460 -11.23 26.54 8.82
N GLU A 461 -10.55 27.65 9.13
CA GLU A 461 -10.52 28.25 10.47
C GLU A 461 -11.53 29.38 10.61
N ASN A 462 -11.94 29.98 9.48
CA ASN A 462 -12.76 31.18 9.45
C ASN A 462 -14.00 30.92 8.60
N ARG A 463 -15.12 30.69 9.28
CA ARG A 463 -16.44 30.54 8.67
C ARG A 463 -17.23 31.85 8.82
N PRO A 464 -17.84 32.40 7.76
CA PRO A 464 -18.80 33.49 7.90
C PRO A 464 -20.00 33.02 8.69
N ASN A 465 -20.58 33.87 9.54
CA ASN A 465 -21.87 33.53 10.16
C ASN A 465 -22.97 33.43 9.10
N ILE A 466 -24.15 32.89 9.45
CA ILE A 466 -25.22 32.66 8.46
C ILE A 466 -25.65 33.95 7.75
N LYS A 467 -25.73 35.07 8.48
CA LYS A 467 -26.12 36.37 7.93
C LYS A 467 -25.10 36.85 6.88
N GLU A 468 -23.83 36.75 7.21
CA GLU A 468 -22.73 37.07 6.29
C GLU A 468 -22.74 36.16 5.06
N ALA A 469 -22.94 34.85 5.24
CA ALA A 469 -23.00 33.87 4.16
C ALA A 469 -24.18 34.15 3.19
N ILE A 470 -25.36 34.46 3.71
CA ILE A 470 -26.53 34.85 2.91
C ILE A 470 -26.23 36.14 2.15
N ARG A 471 -25.67 37.16 2.82
CA ARG A 471 -25.38 38.45 2.21
C ARG A 471 -24.34 38.34 1.10
N LEU A 472 -23.27 37.60 1.33
CA LEU A 472 -22.26 37.28 0.31
C LEU A 472 -22.92 36.64 -0.91
N SER A 473 -23.77 35.64 -0.69
CA SER A 473 -24.44 34.91 -1.76
C SER A 473 -25.43 35.80 -2.54
N GLN A 474 -26.19 36.66 -1.87
CA GLN A 474 -27.14 37.58 -2.49
C GLN A 474 -26.45 38.67 -3.32
N VAL A 475 -25.39 39.28 -2.77
CA VAL A 475 -24.67 40.41 -3.39
C VAL A 475 -23.73 39.91 -4.49
N LEU A 476 -22.95 38.86 -4.22
CA LEU A 476 -21.95 38.35 -5.16
C LEU A 476 -22.51 37.34 -6.16
N LYS A 477 -23.69 36.77 -5.89
CA LYS A 477 -24.29 35.67 -6.68
C LYS A 477 -23.46 34.38 -6.67
N ILE A 478 -22.66 34.19 -5.62
CA ILE A 478 -21.99 32.92 -5.33
C ILE A 478 -22.97 31.96 -4.65
N PRO A 479 -22.70 30.64 -4.66
CA PRO A 479 -23.51 29.70 -3.91
C PRO A 479 -23.46 29.92 -2.40
N LEU A 480 -24.49 29.45 -1.68
CA LEU A 480 -24.51 29.48 -0.21
C LEU A 480 -23.35 28.68 0.36
N HIS A 481 -22.75 29.19 1.43
CA HIS A 481 -21.59 28.56 2.08
C HIS A 481 -21.90 27.12 2.52
N PRO A 482 -20.99 26.15 2.30
CA PRO A 482 -21.23 24.71 2.50
C PRO A 482 -21.59 24.31 3.94
N ALA A 483 -21.10 25.05 4.92
CA ALA A 483 -21.45 24.83 6.33
C ALA A 483 -22.94 25.09 6.67
N TYR A 484 -23.64 25.85 5.82
CA TYR A 484 -25.08 26.13 5.89
C TYR A 484 -25.88 25.37 4.81
N THR A 485 -25.21 24.53 4.02
CA THR A 485 -25.85 23.70 3.02
C THR A 485 -26.05 22.29 3.58
N TYR A 486 -27.20 21.68 3.29
CA TYR A 486 -27.59 20.36 3.77
C TYR A 486 -27.58 19.35 2.61
N PHE A 487 -27.83 18.08 2.90
CA PHE A 487 -27.83 16.99 1.92
C PHE A 487 -29.13 16.99 1.08
N TRP A 488 -29.45 18.12 0.46
CA TRP A 488 -30.71 18.35 -0.24
C TRP A 488 -31.00 17.34 -1.35
N THR A 489 -29.98 16.86 -2.05
CA THR A 489 -30.11 15.82 -3.10
C THR A 489 -30.42 14.42 -2.54
N CYS A 490 -30.49 14.28 -1.21
CA CYS A 490 -30.97 13.05 -0.56
C CYS A 490 -32.49 12.94 -0.56
N ILE A 491 -33.23 14.04 -0.76
CA ILE A 491 -34.69 14.10 -0.72
C ILE A 491 -35.30 14.54 -2.05
N SER A 492 -36.57 14.25 -2.26
CA SER A 492 -37.32 14.61 -3.48
C SER A 492 -37.92 16.01 -3.43
N SER A 493 -38.35 16.56 -4.58
CA SER A 493 -39.07 17.85 -4.63
C SER A 493 -40.36 17.83 -3.80
N ASN A 494 -41.08 16.70 -3.76
CA ASN A 494 -42.26 16.51 -2.91
C ASN A 494 -41.92 16.53 -1.41
N ASP A 495 -40.76 16.01 -1.01
CA ASP A 495 -40.29 16.11 0.36
C ASP A 495 -39.95 17.55 0.75
N ILE A 496 -39.39 18.33 -0.18
CA ILE A 496 -39.17 19.78 0.03
C ILE A 496 -40.52 20.49 0.25
N GLN A 497 -41.55 20.15 -0.53
CA GLN A 497 -42.89 20.74 -0.37
C GLN A 497 -43.45 20.46 1.02
N ARG A 498 -43.42 19.20 1.45
CA ARG A 498 -43.88 18.81 2.80
C ARG A 498 -43.09 19.53 3.89
N LEU A 499 -41.77 19.62 3.75
CA LEU A 499 -40.93 20.32 4.72
C LEU A 499 -41.23 21.82 4.77
N ARG A 500 -41.50 22.44 3.61
CA ARG A 500 -41.91 23.85 3.50
C ARG A 500 -43.27 24.08 4.14
N ASP A 501 -44.26 23.22 3.89
CA ASP A 501 -45.59 23.34 4.51
C ASP A 501 -45.51 23.21 6.03
N TRP A 502 -44.71 22.25 6.52
CA TRP A 502 -44.42 22.11 7.93
C TRP A 502 -43.77 23.36 8.52
N LEU A 503 -42.76 23.92 7.84
CA LEU A 503 -42.08 25.15 8.27
C LEU A 503 -43.05 26.33 8.35
N LEU A 504 -43.92 26.51 7.35
CA LEU A 504 -44.92 27.59 7.32
C LEU A 504 -45.97 27.46 8.43
N SER A 505 -46.26 26.23 8.88
CA SER A 505 -47.15 25.96 10.02
C SER A 505 -46.47 26.03 11.39
N SER A 506 -45.14 26.19 11.43
CA SER A 506 -44.34 26.15 12.67
C SER A 506 -44.28 27.50 13.37
N LYS A 507 -44.07 27.48 14.69
CA LYS A 507 -43.82 28.70 15.46
C LYS A 507 -42.39 29.18 15.21
N ILE A 508 -42.24 30.41 14.71
CA ILE A 508 -40.95 31.03 14.39
C ILE A 508 -40.65 32.12 15.42
N GLU A 509 -39.50 32.02 16.10
CA GLU A 509 -39.00 33.07 16.99
C GLU A 509 -37.86 33.80 16.29
N ARG A 510 -38.01 35.13 16.14
CA ARG A 510 -36.99 35.98 15.52
C ARG A 510 -36.26 36.82 16.58
N LEU A 511 -34.95 36.94 16.45
CA LEU A 511 -34.11 37.83 17.25
C LEU A 511 -33.40 38.80 16.28
N ASN A 512 -33.57 40.11 16.47
CA ASN A 512 -32.99 41.14 15.59
C ASN A 512 -33.34 40.96 14.09
N GLY A 513 -34.54 40.47 13.80
CA GLY A 513 -35.01 40.20 12.43
C GLY A 513 -34.59 38.83 11.86
N GLU A 514 -33.70 38.11 12.54
CA GLU A 514 -33.16 36.82 12.11
C GLU A 514 -33.93 35.67 12.77
N VAL A 515 -34.13 34.56 12.05
CA VAL A 515 -34.83 33.39 12.61
C VAL A 515 -33.91 32.68 13.60
N ALA A 516 -34.24 32.76 14.88
CA ALA A 516 -33.44 32.19 15.96
C ALA A 516 -33.91 30.77 16.35
N LYS A 517 -35.22 30.50 16.28
CA LYS A 517 -35.80 29.18 16.56
C LYS A 517 -37.00 28.87 15.68
N ILE A 518 -37.13 27.60 15.31
CA ILE A 518 -38.28 27.01 14.65
C ILE A 518 -38.81 25.89 15.56
N ILE A 519 -40.07 25.98 15.96
CA ILE A 519 -40.74 24.98 16.81
C ILE A 519 -41.96 24.47 16.04
N GLY A 520 -41.86 23.25 15.50
CA GLY A 520 -42.93 22.61 14.77
C GLY A 520 -43.41 21.33 15.43
N ARG A 521 -44.60 20.87 15.05
CA ARG A 521 -45.15 19.58 15.52
C ARG A 521 -44.24 18.43 15.08
N LEU A 522 -44.02 17.46 15.95
CA LEU A 522 -43.36 16.22 15.58
C LEU A 522 -44.24 15.43 14.60
N ASP A 523 -43.77 15.32 13.37
CA ASP A 523 -44.33 14.47 12.32
C ASP A 523 -43.23 13.50 11.87
N GLN A 524 -43.55 12.21 11.76
CA GLN A 524 -42.55 11.17 11.47
C GLN A 524 -41.95 11.31 10.07
N ARG A 525 -42.73 11.79 9.09
CA ARG A 525 -42.20 12.02 7.74
C ARG A 525 -41.28 13.23 7.74
N ILE A 526 -41.63 14.32 8.42
CA ILE A 526 -40.77 15.49 8.56
C ILE A 526 -39.49 15.12 9.31
N LYS A 527 -39.60 14.37 10.41
CA LYS A 527 -38.45 13.87 11.16
C LYS A 527 -37.49 13.10 10.26
N TRP A 528 -38.01 12.18 9.45
CA TRP A 528 -37.22 11.43 8.47
C TRP A 528 -36.56 12.36 7.44
N ILE A 529 -37.29 13.34 6.88
CA ILE A 529 -36.72 14.32 5.93
C ILE A 529 -35.54 15.07 6.56
N LEU A 530 -35.69 15.54 7.81
CA LEU A 530 -34.65 16.25 8.55
C LEU A 530 -33.42 15.37 8.81
N GLU A 531 -33.63 14.08 9.11
CA GLU A 531 -32.54 13.09 9.24
C GLU A 531 -31.82 12.85 7.90
N GLU A 532 -32.54 12.70 6.78
CA GLU A 532 -31.94 12.46 5.47
C GLU A 532 -31.09 13.63 4.99
N ILE A 533 -31.52 14.88 5.26
CA ILE A 533 -30.70 16.06 4.95
C ILE A 533 -29.63 16.33 6.03
N CYS A 534 -29.57 15.51 7.09
CA CYS A 534 -28.68 15.64 8.24
C CYS A 534 -28.74 17.03 8.91
N LEU A 535 -29.94 17.58 9.08
CA LEU A 535 -30.14 18.86 9.78
C LEU A 535 -30.11 18.63 11.30
N PRO A 536 -29.26 19.33 12.07
CA PRO A 536 -29.31 19.30 13.52
C PRO A 536 -30.66 19.79 14.06
N HIS A 537 -31.27 19.03 14.98
CA HIS A 537 -32.54 19.37 15.62
C HIS A 537 -32.74 18.59 16.91
N LYS A 538 -33.57 19.13 17.82
CA LYS A 538 -33.94 18.49 19.09
C LYS A 538 -35.38 18.00 19.04
N VAL A 539 -35.68 16.90 19.72
CA VAL A 539 -37.04 16.40 19.90
C VAL A 539 -37.44 16.60 21.37
N LEU A 540 -38.46 17.42 21.62
CA LEU A 540 -38.93 17.77 22.96
C LEU A 540 -40.46 17.83 22.98
N ASN A 541 -41.11 17.09 23.88
CA ASN A 541 -42.56 17.16 24.12
C ASN A 541 -43.41 17.13 22.82
N ASP A 542 -43.21 16.11 21.98
CA ASP A 542 -43.87 15.96 20.67
C ASP A 542 -43.67 17.14 19.69
N LYS A 543 -42.56 17.86 19.82
CA LYS A 543 -42.15 18.94 18.93
C LYS A 543 -40.72 18.75 18.44
N ILE A 544 -40.47 19.25 17.24
CA ILE A 544 -39.13 19.39 16.67
C ILE A 544 -38.71 20.84 16.87
N LEU A 545 -37.54 21.03 17.48
CA LEU A 545 -36.89 22.32 17.69
C LEU A 545 -35.63 22.40 16.84
N ILE A 546 -35.53 23.43 16.00
CA ILE A 546 -34.31 23.80 15.29
C ILE A 546 -33.92 25.19 15.80
N ASP A 547 -32.66 25.40 16.17
CA ASP A 547 -32.17 26.65 16.75
C ASP A 547 -30.94 27.21 16.03
N GLY A 548 -30.65 28.50 16.29
CA GLY A 548 -29.46 29.20 15.86
C GLY A 548 -29.28 29.28 14.34
N ASP A 549 -28.02 29.10 13.92
CA ASP A 549 -27.59 29.17 12.52
C ASP A 549 -28.34 28.21 11.59
N ASP A 550 -28.70 27.01 12.09
CA ASP A 550 -29.44 26.01 11.33
C ASP A 550 -30.91 26.42 11.11
N ALA A 551 -31.54 27.05 12.11
CA ALA A 551 -32.89 27.58 11.98
C ALA A 551 -32.95 28.70 10.93
N TYR A 552 -31.97 29.60 10.95
CA TYR A 552 -31.90 30.66 9.95
C TYR A 552 -31.59 30.11 8.56
N SER A 553 -30.62 29.20 8.43
CA SER A 553 -30.31 28.60 7.13
C SER A 553 -31.50 27.84 6.52
N LEU A 554 -32.19 27.01 7.32
CA LEU A 554 -33.35 26.26 6.84
C LEU A 554 -34.46 27.19 6.35
N SER A 555 -34.81 28.18 7.17
CA SER A 555 -35.89 29.11 6.86
C SER A 555 -35.59 30.00 5.66
N PHE A 556 -34.35 30.46 5.51
CA PHE A 556 -33.89 31.18 4.33
C PHE A 556 -33.95 30.30 3.07
N THR A 557 -33.38 29.09 3.13
CA THR A 557 -33.27 28.19 1.98
C THR A 557 -34.64 27.74 1.48
N LEU A 558 -35.59 27.51 2.39
CA LEU A 558 -36.97 27.18 2.06
C LEU A 558 -37.85 28.41 1.79
N GLY A 559 -37.30 29.62 1.78
CA GLY A 559 -37.99 30.84 1.37
C GLY A 559 -39.19 31.19 2.26
N ILE A 560 -39.00 31.20 3.58
CA ILE A 560 -40.07 31.51 4.55
C ILE A 560 -40.69 32.91 4.37
N ASP A 561 -39.87 33.87 3.94
CA ASP A 561 -40.31 35.26 3.70
C ASP A 561 -41.06 35.42 2.36
N TYR A 562 -41.17 34.34 1.58
CA TYR A 562 -41.84 34.30 0.27
C TYR A 562 -42.85 33.14 0.21
N PRO A 563 -43.88 33.09 1.08
CA PRO A 563 -44.80 31.96 1.19
C PRO A 563 -45.57 31.67 -0.11
N GLU A 564 -45.77 32.67 -0.96
CA GLU A 564 -46.47 32.58 -2.24
C GLU A 564 -45.74 31.73 -3.30
N LYS A 565 -44.43 31.56 -3.18
CA LYS A 565 -43.64 30.76 -4.13
C LYS A 565 -44.03 29.29 -4.06
N ARG A 566 -44.25 28.68 -5.22
CA ARG A 566 -44.57 27.26 -5.35
C ARG A 566 -43.38 26.46 -5.89
N ILE A 567 -43.25 25.25 -5.38
CA ILE A 567 -42.35 24.24 -5.91
C ILE A 567 -42.89 23.76 -7.24
N ASP A 568 -41.97 23.55 -8.17
CA ASP A 568 -42.23 23.08 -9.51
C ASP A 568 -41.76 21.63 -9.61
N GLU A 569 -42.67 20.72 -9.93
CA GLU A 569 -42.36 19.28 -9.98
C GLU A 569 -41.42 18.92 -11.14
N GLU A 570 -41.34 19.76 -12.18
CA GLU A 570 -40.45 19.55 -13.32
C GLU A 570 -39.01 19.96 -13.02
N LEU A 571 -38.79 20.81 -12.01
CA LEU A 571 -37.47 21.27 -11.60
C LEU A 571 -36.81 20.29 -10.62
N SER A 572 -35.48 20.20 -10.69
CA SER A 572 -34.71 19.45 -9.71
C SER A 572 -34.81 20.05 -8.31
N THR A 573 -34.50 19.26 -7.28
CA THR A 573 -34.43 19.71 -5.88
C THR A 573 -33.64 21.03 -5.73
N LEU A 574 -32.43 21.11 -6.30
CA LEU A 574 -31.57 22.30 -6.16
C LEU A 574 -32.11 23.52 -6.91
N GLU A 575 -32.75 23.33 -8.07
CA GLU A 575 -33.39 24.41 -8.83
C GLU A 575 -34.60 24.99 -8.11
N ASN A 576 -35.41 24.12 -7.50
CA ASN A 576 -36.50 24.54 -6.63
C ASN A 576 -35.99 25.36 -5.45
N LEU A 577 -34.95 24.90 -4.74
CA LEU A 577 -34.36 25.68 -3.64
C LEU A 577 -33.86 27.06 -4.11
N LYS A 578 -33.18 27.12 -5.27
CA LYS A 578 -32.75 28.39 -5.87
C LYS A 578 -33.93 29.32 -6.18
N LYS A 579 -35.04 28.79 -6.70
CA LYS A 579 -36.28 29.55 -6.96
C LYS A 579 -36.86 30.12 -5.66
N LEU A 580 -36.86 29.34 -4.58
CA LEU A 580 -37.37 29.74 -3.28
C LEU A 580 -36.52 30.85 -2.63
N CYS A 581 -35.22 30.62 -2.43
CA CYS A 581 -34.36 31.55 -1.68
C CYS A 581 -33.66 32.62 -2.55
N GLY A 582 -33.70 32.50 -3.87
CA GLY A 582 -33.05 33.43 -4.81
C GLY A 582 -31.53 33.33 -4.87
N VAL A 583 -30.94 32.32 -4.21
CA VAL A 583 -29.50 32.06 -4.13
C VAL A 583 -29.21 30.66 -4.68
N LYS A 584 -28.05 30.48 -5.32
CA LYS A 584 -27.62 29.16 -5.82
C LYS A 584 -27.28 28.25 -4.64
N ILE A 585 -27.88 27.06 -4.60
CA ILE A 585 -27.50 25.99 -3.67
C ILE A 585 -26.77 24.91 -4.50
N ARG A 586 -25.59 24.49 -4.06
CA ARG A 586 -24.83 23.41 -4.70
C ARG A 586 -25.02 22.10 -3.96
N ASP A 587 -24.80 20.99 -4.65
CA ASP A 587 -24.80 19.67 -4.03
C ASP A 587 -23.63 19.54 -3.05
N LYS A 588 -23.95 19.30 -1.78
CA LYS A 588 -22.98 19.14 -0.71
C LYS A 588 -22.25 17.80 -0.79
N ALA A 589 -22.88 16.75 -1.29
CA ALA A 589 -22.36 15.38 -1.26
C ALA A 589 -22.86 14.54 -2.44
N PRO A 590 -22.45 14.84 -3.69
CA PRO A 590 -22.84 14.08 -4.87
C PRO A 590 -22.17 12.69 -4.91
N THR A 591 -21.08 12.49 -4.16
CA THR A 591 -20.29 11.25 -4.18
C THR A 591 -20.03 10.74 -2.76
N PHE A 592 -20.42 9.48 -2.52
CA PHE A 592 -20.10 8.73 -1.32
C PHE A 592 -19.20 7.53 -1.66
N ILE A 593 -18.27 7.20 -0.76
CA ILE A 593 -17.29 6.13 -0.95
C ILE A 593 -17.57 5.00 0.03
N GLY A 594 -17.81 3.79 -0.50
CA GLY A 594 -17.87 2.59 0.33
C GLY A 594 -16.53 2.28 0.98
N ALA A 595 -16.55 1.86 2.24
CA ALA A 595 -15.32 1.57 2.98
C ALA A 595 -15.50 0.50 4.05
N ARG A 596 -14.43 -0.26 4.30
CA ARG A 596 -14.35 -1.22 5.41
C ARG A 596 -12.96 -1.28 6.01
N VAL A 597 -12.89 -1.73 7.25
CA VAL A 597 -11.62 -1.88 7.95
C VAL A 597 -10.80 -3.03 7.33
N GLY A 598 -9.53 -2.75 7.07
CA GLY A 598 -8.51 -3.68 6.63
C GLY A 598 -7.60 -4.09 7.79
N ARG A 599 -6.28 -4.08 7.57
CA ARG A 599 -5.31 -4.39 8.64
C ARG A 599 -5.16 -3.21 9.62
N PRO A 600 -5.16 -3.45 10.95
CA PRO A 600 -4.84 -2.44 11.94
C PRO A 600 -3.39 -1.99 11.82
N GLU A 601 -3.09 -0.88 12.48
CA GLU A 601 -1.71 -0.44 12.69
C GLU A 601 -0.87 -1.48 13.45
N LYS A 602 0.45 -1.41 13.30
CA LYS A 602 1.39 -2.30 13.99
C LYS A 602 2.72 -1.59 14.24
N ALA A 603 3.09 -1.46 15.51
CA ALA A 603 4.40 -0.99 15.96
C ALA A 603 5.15 -2.06 16.79
N SER A 604 4.78 -3.33 16.65
CA SER A 604 5.40 -4.42 17.42
C SER A 604 6.83 -4.70 16.96
N ARG A 605 7.66 -5.19 17.87
CA ARG A 605 9.01 -5.69 17.55
C ARG A 605 8.96 -6.82 16.51
N ARG A 606 10.00 -6.91 15.69
CA ARG A 606 10.19 -8.05 14.79
C ARG A 606 10.83 -9.19 15.56
N GLU A 607 10.05 -10.23 15.82
CA GLU A 607 10.50 -11.41 16.58
C GLU A 607 10.36 -12.67 15.72
N MET A 608 11.33 -13.57 15.81
CA MET A 608 11.17 -14.94 15.29
C MET A 608 10.24 -15.71 16.23
N ASP A 609 9.59 -16.75 15.72
CA ASP A 609 8.87 -17.71 16.54
C ASP A 609 9.56 -19.08 16.50
N PRO A 610 10.04 -19.62 17.64
CA PRO A 610 10.18 -18.95 18.93
C PRO A 610 11.18 -17.77 18.88
N PRO A 611 11.19 -16.86 19.87
CA PRO A 611 12.15 -15.76 19.90
C PRO A 611 13.60 -16.26 19.92
N VAL A 612 14.48 -15.52 19.26
CA VAL A 612 15.92 -15.82 19.11
C VAL A 612 16.71 -14.60 19.56
N HIS A 613 17.68 -14.80 20.45
CA HIS A 613 18.60 -13.76 20.90
C HIS A 613 19.97 -13.85 20.20
N VAL A 614 20.38 -15.06 19.80
CA VAL A 614 21.66 -15.30 19.12
C VAL A 614 21.55 -16.43 18.10
N LEU A 615 22.26 -16.29 16.98
CA LEU A 615 22.32 -17.29 15.92
C LEU A 615 23.38 -18.35 16.23
N PHE A 616 23.16 -19.13 17.29
CA PHE A 616 24.00 -20.28 17.62
C PHE A 616 23.15 -21.56 17.73
N PRO A 617 23.51 -22.65 17.02
CA PRO A 617 22.72 -23.87 17.05
C PRO A 617 22.88 -24.59 18.39
N VAL A 618 21.76 -25.02 18.98
CA VAL A 618 21.73 -25.87 20.19
C VAL A 618 21.03 -27.21 19.98
N GLY A 619 20.46 -27.45 18.80
CA GLY A 619 19.67 -28.64 18.53
C GLY A 619 18.48 -28.74 19.48
N LEU A 620 18.35 -29.89 20.13
CA LEU A 620 17.35 -30.15 21.17
C LEU A 620 17.90 -29.94 22.60
N ASN A 621 19.17 -29.56 22.74
CA ASN A 621 19.83 -29.51 24.04
C ASN A 621 19.33 -28.38 24.95
N GLY A 622 18.78 -27.31 24.36
CA GLY A 622 18.17 -26.19 25.08
C GLY A 622 16.67 -26.33 25.33
N GLY A 623 16.08 -27.50 25.07
CA GLY A 623 14.63 -27.74 25.15
C GLY A 623 13.83 -26.96 24.10
N SER A 624 12.51 -26.84 24.31
CA SER A 624 11.58 -26.17 23.38
C SER A 624 11.94 -24.70 23.12
N GLN A 625 12.52 -24.03 24.12
CA GLN A 625 12.90 -22.62 24.05
C GLN A 625 14.31 -22.40 23.50
N ARG A 626 15.05 -23.49 23.20
CA ARG A 626 16.39 -23.46 22.63
C ARG A 626 17.36 -22.62 23.49
N ASP A 627 17.26 -22.77 24.80
CA ASP A 627 18.05 -21.99 25.76
C ASP A 627 19.51 -22.49 25.83
N ILE A 628 20.44 -21.61 25.50
CA ILE A 628 21.88 -21.87 25.53
C ILE A 628 22.37 -22.07 26.97
N MET A 629 21.81 -21.34 27.95
CA MET A 629 22.23 -21.47 29.35
C MET A 629 21.94 -22.89 29.85
N LYS A 630 20.75 -23.40 29.57
CA LYS A 630 20.36 -24.80 29.82
C LYS A 630 21.19 -25.80 29.02
N ALA A 631 21.41 -25.54 27.72
CA ALA A 631 22.22 -26.43 26.88
C ALA A 631 23.68 -26.54 27.37
N SER A 632 24.20 -25.50 28.01
CA SER A 632 25.56 -25.46 28.56
C SER A 632 25.78 -26.42 29.73
N GLU A 633 24.71 -26.80 30.44
CA GLU A 633 24.77 -27.78 31.55
C GLU A 633 25.24 -29.15 31.07
N LYS A 634 24.94 -29.51 29.81
CA LYS A 634 25.40 -30.77 29.19
C LYS A 634 26.90 -30.80 28.87
N ARG A 635 27.63 -29.70 29.11
CA ARG A 635 29.05 -29.47 28.82
C ARG A 635 29.43 -29.52 27.33
N ILE A 636 29.12 -30.62 26.64
CA ILE A 636 29.41 -30.86 25.23
C ILE A 636 28.09 -31.09 24.47
N ILE A 637 27.94 -30.44 23.31
CA ILE A 637 26.79 -30.66 22.42
C ILE A 637 27.26 -30.97 20.99
N LYS A 638 26.46 -31.74 20.25
CA LYS A 638 26.69 -32.04 18.84
C LYS A 638 25.84 -31.13 17.96
N VAL A 639 26.46 -30.29 17.15
CA VAL A 639 25.78 -29.29 16.31
C VAL A 639 26.45 -29.15 14.95
N ASP A 640 25.68 -28.77 13.94
CA ASP A 640 26.16 -28.60 12.56
C ASP A 640 26.69 -27.18 12.36
N LEU A 641 28.00 -27.07 12.11
CA LEU A 641 28.73 -25.80 12.00
C LEU A 641 29.75 -25.85 10.87
N VAL A 642 30.12 -24.66 10.39
CA VAL A 642 31.22 -24.50 9.43
C VAL A 642 32.49 -25.17 9.92
N LYS A 643 33.19 -25.86 9.01
CA LYS A 643 34.47 -26.51 9.28
C LYS A 643 35.61 -25.67 8.73
N ARG A 644 36.52 -25.27 9.64
CA ARG A 644 37.73 -24.53 9.31
C ARG A 644 38.94 -25.20 9.92
N ARG A 645 40.09 -25.07 9.27
CA ARG A 645 41.36 -25.62 9.74
C ARG A 645 42.43 -24.54 9.81
N CYS A 646 43.17 -24.54 10.90
CA CYS A 646 44.35 -23.70 11.03
C CYS A 646 45.50 -24.24 10.14
N PRO A 647 46.09 -23.44 9.25
CA PRO A 647 47.23 -23.88 8.44
C PRO A 647 48.50 -24.11 9.30
N LYS A 648 48.71 -23.33 10.37
CA LYS A 648 49.89 -23.39 11.24
C LYS A 648 49.88 -24.59 12.21
N CYS A 649 48.87 -24.68 13.08
CA CYS A 649 48.82 -25.73 14.12
C CYS A 649 47.81 -26.85 13.85
N ARG A 650 47.17 -26.88 12.67
CA ARG A 650 46.19 -27.90 12.22
C ARG A 650 44.92 -28.04 13.07
N THR A 651 44.72 -27.21 14.10
CA THR A 651 43.49 -27.16 14.91
C THR A 651 42.27 -26.93 14.03
N VAL A 652 41.24 -27.77 14.20
CA VAL A 652 39.92 -27.62 13.57
C VAL A 652 39.05 -26.73 14.45
N THR A 653 38.36 -25.76 13.85
CA THR A 653 37.47 -24.83 14.54
C THR A 653 36.41 -24.30 13.58
N PHE A 654 35.37 -23.63 14.09
CA PHE A 654 34.44 -22.83 13.30
C PHE A 654 34.82 -21.34 13.27
N MET A 655 35.80 -20.91 14.07
CA MET A 655 36.24 -19.51 14.20
C MET A 655 37.19 -19.09 13.07
N LEU A 656 37.14 -17.81 12.68
CA LEU A 656 38.07 -17.24 11.69
C LEU A 656 39.52 -17.23 12.16
N LYS A 657 39.77 -16.96 13.44
CA LYS A 657 41.10 -17.04 14.07
C LYS A 657 41.23 -18.33 14.87
N CYS A 658 42.41 -18.95 14.79
CA CYS A 658 42.69 -20.14 15.55
C CYS A 658 42.74 -19.82 17.06
N PRO A 659 41.94 -20.48 17.92
CA PRO A 659 41.95 -20.21 19.36
C PRO A 659 43.28 -20.59 20.05
N ARG A 660 44.13 -21.38 19.40
CA ARG A 660 45.41 -21.86 19.96
C ARG A 660 46.60 -20.96 19.59
N CYS A 661 46.69 -20.51 18.35
CA CYS A 661 47.86 -19.77 17.84
C CYS A 661 47.54 -18.45 17.14
N GLY A 662 46.28 -18.02 17.12
CA GLY A 662 45.83 -16.73 16.58
C GLY A 662 45.83 -16.60 15.05
N SER A 663 46.47 -17.50 14.30
CA SER A 663 46.51 -17.43 12.84
C SER A 663 45.13 -17.63 12.21
N GLU A 664 44.91 -17.01 11.05
CA GLU A 664 43.70 -17.18 10.26
C GLU A 664 43.50 -18.63 9.80
N THR A 665 42.26 -19.10 9.88
CA THR A 665 41.87 -20.46 9.49
C THR A 665 41.32 -20.46 8.07
N VAL A 666 41.41 -21.61 7.39
CA VAL A 666 40.89 -21.80 6.03
C VAL A 666 39.67 -22.73 6.04
N LEU A 667 38.73 -22.53 5.11
CA LEU A 667 37.57 -23.42 4.97
C LEU A 667 38.02 -24.81 4.49
N GLU A 668 37.41 -25.85 5.05
CA GLU A 668 37.62 -27.22 4.62
C GLU A 668 36.36 -27.71 3.90
N PHE A 669 36.49 -28.12 2.63
CA PHE A 669 35.39 -28.64 1.85
C PHE A 669 35.44 -30.17 1.82
N VAL A 670 34.30 -30.80 2.08
CA VAL A 670 34.15 -32.26 2.14
C VAL A 670 32.95 -32.69 1.32
N CYS A 671 33.07 -33.85 0.65
CA CYS A 671 31.94 -34.45 -0.04
C CYS A 671 30.90 -34.94 0.99
N PRO A 672 29.63 -34.53 0.90
CA PRO A 672 28.60 -34.96 1.85
C PRO A 672 28.25 -36.45 1.75
N ARG A 673 28.62 -37.14 0.65
CA ARG A 673 28.37 -38.59 0.47
C ARG A 673 29.55 -39.45 0.90
N CYS A 674 30.76 -39.18 0.40
CA CYS A 674 31.92 -40.03 0.64
C CYS A 674 32.92 -39.46 1.66
N GLY A 675 32.72 -38.24 2.16
CA GLY A 675 33.57 -37.63 3.19
C GLY A 675 34.95 -37.17 2.72
N VAL A 676 35.30 -37.34 1.43
CA VAL A 676 36.60 -36.94 0.87
C VAL A 676 36.76 -35.43 0.92
N GLU A 677 37.91 -34.97 1.44
CA GLU A 677 38.32 -33.56 1.45
C GLU A 677 38.72 -33.10 0.04
N LEU A 678 38.20 -31.94 -0.38
CA LEU A 678 38.45 -31.37 -1.69
C LEU A 678 39.15 -30.02 -1.56
N LYS A 679 40.36 -29.91 -2.14
CA LYS A 679 41.18 -28.69 -2.05
C LYS A 679 40.84 -27.64 -3.10
N ASN A 680 40.60 -28.05 -4.36
CA ASN A 680 40.46 -27.14 -5.49
C ASN A 680 39.11 -27.24 -6.22
N ASN A 681 38.57 -28.46 -6.38
CA ASN A 681 37.33 -28.67 -7.12
C ASN A 681 36.14 -28.77 -6.16
N ARG A 682 35.05 -28.02 -6.41
CA ARG A 682 33.84 -28.07 -5.58
C ARG A 682 32.96 -29.28 -5.87
N ILE A 683 33.22 -30.00 -6.96
CA ILE A 683 32.49 -31.21 -7.31
C ILE A 683 33.34 -32.41 -6.94
N CYS A 684 32.77 -33.33 -6.17
CA CYS A 684 33.42 -34.57 -5.83
C CYS A 684 33.65 -35.39 -7.11
N PRO A 685 34.90 -35.80 -7.43
CA PRO A 685 35.18 -36.56 -8.64
C PRO A 685 34.52 -37.95 -8.66
N ILE A 686 34.27 -38.51 -7.47
CA ILE A 686 33.66 -39.83 -7.28
C ILE A 686 32.13 -39.73 -7.33
N CYS A 687 31.56 -38.85 -6.51
CA CYS A 687 30.12 -38.81 -6.30
C CYS A 687 29.40 -37.82 -7.24
N LYS A 688 30.13 -36.96 -7.96
CA LYS A 688 29.60 -35.87 -8.80
C LYS A 688 28.60 -34.95 -8.07
N VAL A 689 28.75 -34.82 -6.75
CA VAL A 689 27.96 -33.91 -5.91
C VAL A 689 28.81 -32.71 -5.47
N GLU A 690 28.16 -31.58 -5.20
CA GLU A 690 28.82 -30.38 -4.68
C GLU A 690 29.29 -30.61 -3.23
N ALA A 691 30.51 -30.15 -2.93
CA ALA A 691 31.14 -30.23 -1.62
C ALA A 691 30.52 -29.24 -0.64
N VAL A 692 30.43 -29.63 0.62
CA VAL A 692 29.97 -28.79 1.72
C VAL A 692 31.13 -28.38 2.60
N ASN A 693 30.99 -27.26 3.30
CA ASN A 693 32.00 -26.72 4.21
C ASN A 693 31.55 -26.73 5.67
N HIS A 694 30.59 -27.59 6.01
CA HIS A 694 30.04 -27.73 7.36
C HIS A 694 29.86 -29.20 7.69
N GLU A 695 29.93 -29.51 8.98
CA GLU A 695 29.70 -30.86 9.49
C GLU A 695 29.19 -30.82 10.94
N LYS A 696 28.66 -31.94 11.41
CA LYS A 696 28.26 -32.11 12.81
C LYS A 696 29.50 -32.24 13.69
N GLN A 697 29.79 -31.21 14.48
CA GLN A 697 30.95 -31.11 15.38
C GLN A 697 30.51 -31.24 16.86
N LEU A 698 31.43 -31.72 17.71
CA LEU A 698 31.26 -31.70 19.17
C LEU A 698 31.83 -30.40 19.73
N ILE A 699 30.99 -29.62 20.42
CA ILE A 699 31.32 -28.29 20.92
C ILE A 699 31.23 -28.28 22.45
N HIS A 700 32.31 -27.85 23.11
CA HIS A 700 32.35 -27.58 24.55
C HIS A 700 31.59 -26.28 24.88
N LEU A 701 30.25 -26.35 24.88
CA LEU A 701 29.40 -25.17 25.04
C LEU A 701 29.59 -24.50 26.41
N LYS A 702 29.80 -25.26 27.50
CA LYS A 702 29.98 -24.67 28.84
C LYS A 702 31.15 -23.69 28.91
N SER A 703 32.32 -24.10 28.41
CA SER A 703 33.50 -23.23 28.41
C SER A 703 33.33 -22.02 27.50
N MET A 704 32.66 -22.19 26.35
CA MET A 704 32.33 -21.07 25.46
C MET A 704 31.41 -20.04 26.14
N VAL A 705 30.36 -20.50 26.83
CA VAL A 705 29.42 -19.61 27.54
C VAL A 705 30.12 -18.91 28.71
N GLU A 706 30.95 -19.62 29.49
CA GLU A 706 31.73 -19.03 30.58
C GLU A 706 32.74 -18.00 30.08
N ASN A 707 33.43 -18.28 28.97
CA ASN A 707 34.33 -17.31 28.32
C ASN A 707 33.57 -16.09 27.82
N ALA A 708 32.42 -16.29 27.17
CA ALA A 708 31.58 -15.20 26.72
C ALA A 708 31.13 -14.32 27.89
N CYS A 709 30.57 -14.91 28.95
CA CYS A 709 30.13 -14.17 30.14
C CYS A 709 31.27 -13.39 30.80
N ARG A 710 32.48 -13.96 30.86
CA ARG A 710 33.68 -13.26 31.35
C ARG A 710 34.05 -12.06 30.46
N ASN A 711 34.05 -12.25 29.14
CA ASN A 711 34.38 -11.19 28.20
C ASN A 711 33.39 -10.02 28.24
N VAL A 712 32.09 -10.30 28.44
CA VAL A 712 31.05 -9.24 28.52
C VAL A 712 30.85 -8.70 29.94
N GLY A 713 31.40 -9.35 30.97
CA GLY A 713 31.19 -8.97 32.37
C GLY A 713 29.78 -9.22 32.91
N PHE A 714 28.96 -10.03 32.22
CA PHE A 714 27.55 -10.27 32.57
C PHE A 714 27.14 -11.73 32.31
N ARG A 715 26.40 -12.33 33.26
CA ARG A 715 25.84 -13.67 33.13
C ARG A 715 24.32 -13.62 33.00
N PRO A 716 23.75 -13.81 31.79
CA PRO A 716 22.30 -13.78 31.60
C PRO A 716 21.62 -14.99 32.24
N LYS A 717 20.39 -14.80 32.71
CA LYS A 717 19.52 -15.92 33.16
C LYS A 717 19.16 -16.87 32.02
N LYS A 718 19.02 -16.34 30.80
CA LYS A 718 18.51 -17.08 29.64
C LYS A 718 18.97 -16.46 28.32
N VAL A 719 19.39 -17.30 27.38
CA VAL A 719 19.77 -16.87 26.03
C VAL A 719 19.21 -17.84 25.01
N LYS A 720 18.26 -17.39 24.18
CA LYS A 720 17.61 -18.26 23.19
C LYS A 720 18.47 -18.34 21.92
N GLY A 721 18.97 -19.53 21.61
CA GLY A 721 19.67 -19.86 20.37
C GLY A 721 18.71 -20.29 19.26
N VAL A 722 19.26 -20.97 18.26
CA VAL A 722 18.50 -21.60 17.16
C VAL A 722 18.58 -23.13 17.22
N LYS A 723 17.62 -23.82 16.60
CA LYS A 723 17.65 -25.30 16.54
C LYS A 723 18.81 -25.79 15.66
N GLY A 724 19.02 -25.10 14.55
CA GLY A 724 20.10 -25.30 13.59
C GLY A 724 20.26 -24.05 12.75
N LEU A 725 21.45 -23.84 12.20
CA LEU A 725 21.67 -22.77 11.24
C LEU A 725 21.06 -23.15 9.89
N THR A 726 20.42 -22.21 9.21
CA THR A 726 19.74 -22.43 7.92
C THR A 726 20.49 -21.84 6.72
N ASN A 727 21.50 -20.98 6.96
CA ASN A 727 22.38 -20.43 5.92
C ASN A 727 23.21 -21.54 5.23
N LYS A 728 23.60 -21.30 3.97
CA LYS A 728 24.36 -22.25 3.13
C LYS A 728 25.66 -22.73 3.78
N THR A 729 26.32 -21.87 4.55
CA THR A 729 27.65 -22.14 5.12
C THR A 729 27.64 -22.63 6.55
N ARG A 730 26.49 -22.63 7.25
CA ARG A 730 26.39 -22.94 8.70
C ARG A 730 27.42 -22.19 9.55
N THR A 731 27.72 -20.95 9.17
CA THR A 731 28.65 -20.06 9.89
C THR A 731 27.95 -19.34 11.02
#